data_AF-A0A519D121-F1
#
_entry.id   AF-A0A519D121-F1
#
_cell.length_a   1.000
_cell.length_b   1.000
_cell.length_c   1.000
_cell.angle_alpha   90.00
_cell.angle_beta   90.00
_cell.angle_gamma   90.00
#
_symmetry.space_group_name_H-M   'P 1'
#
loop_
_entity.id
_entity.type
_entity.pdbx_description
1 polymer ?
#
loop_
_entity_poly.entity_id
_entity_poly.type
_entity_poly.pdbx_seq_one_letter_code
_entity_poly.pdbx_strand_id
1 'polypeptide(L)'
;MANVTTDFNVSPYYDDYDEDKGYLRVLFRPGYAVQGRELTQLQTILQKQSSRFGDHIFKDGSSVLGGELTLDTEVSYVKLISSDTASDFDGAIISDTSSVVGAGVTRAQVLSAINAIGSDAPTLIVKFLSGTTFAAGSTIYEEGSATEGTAAATGHIGGASVVSINRGVFFVNGFFVLCLAQTLVLEKYSNTPTYRIGLTTTEAITTSDSDSTLLDPSTGTTNANAPGATRFKITLTLAKKVTSSSDPVAANADSNFIEIMRVASGVPTKHVKYPIYSEIDRTLARRTYDESGDYTIKPFPVQILNHQGSNGTTAASSDTTITGVLSDFENDFAVGDSIYLSSATTAYANVSSITNSTSMVVSTALGNGSTQTLYNRNRISAALDPGKAYAKGYEYESIGTEYVDVLKGRETTTETTFPVNPNFGNSVKVTNFFAGADEVSVFNPETISTSYDIHCVKKANLGASVTLYNSTKIGIDYSSGDFANVAVSNTAIFDMYIFDTQFNAITANAMYDTGSTTVILEGSKSSAVADAYNGAKITAGTETRVINDYTVTSNTATINLAFSTASTTKSFLLSVSFSSDPVATNKITNHATFGSATKIFSVTSYDPLERRAYGTMTTGTAFAHGTTVHLVNSDGTVNIDVVGGKATVNTVMNVGESTINFSVREMESILIANSTYGTANTPSMDIDNSSKVDTNDSTSNTKIFDTNLNSLVFPIGFDNVKGLGTQSGSTFTAEGISFQRKEVLDTSFSYSAGLNATVTSPSGTTFEVEGKGTGETLDSPKANYIVVATANSASLANSTGAITSGANYIQKGEIVDCSVEVIATNQVKITAKRNANTYTAGSFDAFVYATCDHPGKAHKIKTRINATAITQASEINTSAKLLDGAGSGTGTNCTAAQLNNRLSNGHSIVASFTGTQSLGTADTIRVTNVIEGGIAGATGTTAATLFAGVQNAVGNTAHVNNITSRYSFNDGQKDNFYDHASITLKAGQSPPANTVLVTFDYFSHSTTDGFSSADSYTNVNYEDI
;
A
#
# COMPACT_ATOMS: atom_id res chain seq x y z
N MET A 1 -46.14 -8.34 -23.28
CA MET A 1 -46.22 -9.71 -22.74
C MET A 1 -44.83 -10.15 -22.32
N ALA A 2 -44.61 -10.22 -21.02
CA ALA A 2 -43.63 -11.03 -20.29
C ALA A 2 -44.11 -10.85 -18.83
N ASN A 3 -44.58 -11.84 -18.08
CA ASN A 3 -43.85 -13.05 -17.74
C ASN A 3 -44.76 -14.22 -17.31
N VAL A 4 -46.09 -14.18 -17.50
CA VAL A 4 -46.91 -15.40 -17.32
C VAL A 4 -46.93 -16.18 -18.63
N THR A 5 -46.56 -17.46 -18.57
CA THR A 5 -46.54 -18.34 -19.76
C THR A 5 -47.91 -18.91 -20.11
N THR A 6 -48.83 -18.95 -19.14
CA THR A 6 -50.20 -19.42 -19.29
C THR A 6 -51.03 -18.46 -20.17
N ASP A 7 -51.58 -18.98 -21.26
CA ASP A 7 -52.50 -18.24 -22.13
C ASP A 7 -53.93 -18.29 -21.55
N PHE A 8 -54.51 -17.11 -21.27
CA PHE A 8 -55.89 -16.97 -20.78
C PHE A 8 -56.91 -16.69 -21.89
N ASN A 9 -56.47 -16.45 -23.13
CA ASN A 9 -57.35 -16.23 -24.28
C ASN A 9 -57.74 -17.54 -24.99
N VAL A 10 -58.04 -18.56 -24.20
CA VAL A 10 -58.42 -19.90 -24.67
C VAL A 10 -59.68 -20.37 -23.95
N SER A 11 -60.36 -21.36 -24.54
CA SER A 11 -61.55 -21.97 -23.90
C SER A 11 -61.19 -22.55 -22.53
N PRO A 12 -62.01 -22.33 -21.49
CA PRO A 12 -63.31 -21.63 -21.45
C PRO A 12 -63.25 -20.12 -21.10
N TYR A 13 -62.07 -19.52 -20.99
CA TYR A 13 -61.87 -18.19 -20.36
C TYR A 13 -61.97 -17.01 -21.32
N TYR A 14 -61.42 -17.11 -22.54
CA TYR A 14 -61.50 -16.09 -23.60
C TYR A 14 -61.20 -14.65 -23.14
N ASP A 15 -60.12 -14.45 -22.35
CA ASP A 15 -59.69 -13.11 -21.97
C ASP A 15 -59.00 -12.40 -23.15
N ASP A 16 -59.78 -11.61 -23.89
CA ASP A 16 -59.35 -10.86 -25.08
C ASP A 16 -58.86 -9.44 -24.76
N TYR A 17 -58.44 -9.16 -23.52
CA TYR A 17 -57.90 -7.86 -23.13
C TYR A 17 -56.70 -7.46 -24.00
N ASP A 18 -56.72 -6.22 -24.47
CA ASP A 18 -55.72 -5.64 -25.37
C ASP A 18 -55.18 -4.36 -24.76
N GLU A 19 -53.88 -4.37 -24.44
CA GLU A 19 -53.20 -3.28 -23.75
C GLU A 19 -53.06 -2.02 -24.62
N ASP A 20 -52.97 -2.17 -25.94
CA ASP A 20 -52.78 -1.07 -26.89
C ASP A 20 -54.05 -0.21 -27.03
N LYS A 21 -55.21 -0.73 -26.60
CA LYS A 21 -56.47 0.02 -26.57
C LYS A 21 -56.56 0.99 -25.39
N GLY A 22 -55.66 0.90 -24.40
CA GLY A 22 -55.56 1.87 -23.31
C GLY A 22 -56.77 1.95 -22.35
N TYR A 23 -57.59 0.91 -22.27
CA TYR A 23 -58.74 0.89 -21.35
C TYR A 23 -58.28 0.72 -19.89
N LEU A 24 -58.73 1.64 -19.01
CA LEU A 24 -58.32 1.67 -17.59
C LEU A 24 -59.38 1.16 -16.60
N ARG A 25 -60.66 1.11 -17.00
CA ARG A 25 -61.77 0.70 -16.14
C ARG A 25 -62.98 0.27 -16.96
N VAL A 26 -63.66 -0.79 -16.52
CA VAL A 26 -64.96 -1.20 -17.04
C VAL A 26 -66.08 -0.39 -16.35
N LEU A 27 -66.98 0.19 -17.14
CA LEU A 27 -68.10 1.00 -16.66
C LEU A 27 -69.41 0.21 -16.78
N PHE A 28 -69.91 -0.32 -15.66
CA PHE A 28 -71.19 -1.03 -15.63
C PHE A 28 -72.36 -0.06 -15.77
N ARG A 29 -73.32 -0.41 -16.63
CA ARG A 29 -74.54 0.37 -16.86
C ARG A 29 -75.70 -0.21 -16.07
N PRO A 30 -76.43 0.59 -15.27
CA PRO A 30 -77.65 0.13 -14.61
C PRO A 30 -78.66 -0.40 -15.63
N GLY A 31 -79.30 -1.54 -15.34
CA GLY A 31 -80.30 -2.18 -16.21
C GLY A 31 -79.74 -3.06 -17.33
N TYR A 32 -78.41 -3.18 -17.48
CA TYR A 32 -77.76 -4.11 -18.41
C TYR A 32 -77.12 -5.27 -17.63
N ALA A 33 -77.30 -6.49 -18.11
CA ALA A 33 -76.64 -7.67 -17.55
C ALA A 33 -75.14 -7.62 -17.84
N VAL A 34 -74.33 -7.99 -16.84
CA VAL A 34 -72.87 -8.10 -16.97
C VAL A 34 -72.52 -9.39 -17.71
N GLN A 35 -71.70 -9.29 -18.74
CA GLN A 35 -71.18 -10.38 -19.54
C GLN A 35 -69.85 -10.91 -18.96
N GLY A 36 -69.52 -12.17 -19.26
CA GLY A 36 -68.26 -12.78 -18.83
C GLY A 36 -67.02 -11.98 -19.26
N ARG A 37 -67.06 -11.42 -20.47
CA ARG A 37 -65.99 -10.58 -21.03
C ARG A 37 -65.68 -9.34 -20.17
N GLU A 38 -66.69 -8.69 -19.61
CA GLU A 38 -66.47 -7.52 -18.75
C GLU A 38 -65.82 -7.90 -17.41
N LEU A 39 -66.10 -9.09 -16.90
CA LEU A 39 -65.54 -9.59 -15.65
C LEU A 39 -64.09 -10.05 -15.82
N THR A 40 -63.77 -10.76 -16.92
CA THR A 40 -62.39 -11.18 -17.22
C THR A 40 -61.50 -9.97 -17.50
N GLN A 41 -61.96 -9.02 -18.32
CA GLN A 41 -61.19 -7.79 -18.57
C GLN A 41 -61.02 -6.92 -17.31
N LEU A 42 -62.01 -6.85 -16.43
CA LEU A 42 -61.87 -6.14 -15.15
C LEU A 42 -60.74 -6.73 -14.30
N GLN A 43 -60.64 -8.07 -14.22
CA GLN A 43 -59.58 -8.76 -13.48
C GLN A 43 -58.21 -8.43 -14.07
N THR A 44 -58.06 -8.52 -15.39
CA THR A 44 -56.80 -8.26 -16.09
C THR A 44 -56.37 -6.81 -16.00
N ILE A 45 -57.31 -5.85 -16.11
CA ILE A 45 -57.03 -4.42 -15.91
C ILE A 45 -56.51 -4.17 -14.49
N LEU A 46 -57.17 -4.71 -13.45
CA LEU A 46 -56.74 -4.53 -12.07
C LEU A 46 -55.36 -5.15 -11.83
N GLN A 47 -55.14 -6.36 -12.33
CA GLN A 47 -53.85 -7.05 -12.21
C GLN A 47 -52.73 -6.26 -12.90
N LYS A 48 -52.98 -5.69 -14.08
CA LYS A 48 -52.01 -4.85 -14.79
C LYS A 48 -51.66 -3.56 -14.05
N GLN A 49 -52.62 -2.94 -13.34
CA GLN A 49 -52.30 -1.79 -12.48
C GLN A 49 -51.37 -2.20 -11.33
N SER A 50 -51.63 -3.35 -10.71
CA SER A 50 -50.78 -3.89 -9.65
C SER A 50 -49.40 -4.31 -10.17
N SER A 51 -49.31 -4.94 -11.33
CA SER A 51 -48.04 -5.39 -11.90
C SER A 51 -47.15 -4.20 -12.25
N ARG A 52 -47.69 -3.16 -12.89
CA ARG A 52 -46.93 -1.93 -13.22
C ARG A 52 -46.36 -1.24 -11.98
N PHE A 53 -47.12 -1.19 -10.89
CA PHE A 53 -46.59 -0.69 -9.62
C PHE A 53 -45.48 -1.60 -9.08
N GLY A 54 -45.69 -2.91 -9.11
CA GLY A 54 -44.69 -3.91 -8.73
C GLY A 54 -43.39 -3.77 -9.52
N ASP A 55 -43.47 -3.72 -10.86
CA ASP A 55 -42.32 -3.65 -11.78
C ASP A 55 -41.49 -2.36 -11.60
N HIS A 56 -42.12 -1.27 -11.17
CA HIS A 56 -41.43 -0.01 -10.89
C HIS A 56 -40.63 -0.08 -9.57
N ILE A 57 -41.14 -0.82 -8.58
CA ILE A 57 -40.53 -0.92 -7.25
C ILE A 57 -39.56 -2.10 -7.18
N PHE A 58 -40.02 -3.31 -7.49
CA PHE A 58 -39.28 -4.57 -7.33
C PHE A 58 -38.84 -5.14 -8.67
N LYS A 59 -37.71 -5.83 -8.68
CA LYS A 59 -37.31 -6.68 -9.79
C LYS A 59 -38.02 -8.03 -9.69
N ASP A 60 -38.31 -8.63 -10.84
CA ASP A 60 -38.91 -9.96 -10.90
C ASP A 60 -38.01 -11.00 -10.21
N GLY A 61 -38.61 -11.87 -9.40
CA GLY A 61 -37.95 -12.82 -8.51
C GLY A 61 -37.52 -12.26 -7.14
N SER A 62 -37.72 -10.97 -6.88
CA SER A 62 -37.33 -10.37 -5.58
C SER A 62 -38.19 -10.87 -4.43
N SER A 63 -37.56 -11.10 -3.27
CA SER A 63 -38.29 -11.17 -2.00
C SER A 63 -38.86 -9.79 -1.66
N VAL A 64 -40.11 -9.73 -1.21
CA VAL A 64 -40.80 -8.49 -0.83
C VAL A 64 -40.97 -8.43 0.68
N LEU A 65 -41.40 -9.54 1.28
CA LEU A 65 -41.62 -9.66 2.72
C LEU A 65 -41.26 -11.06 3.20
N GLY A 66 -40.39 -11.19 4.20
CA GLY A 66 -39.97 -12.49 4.72
C GLY A 66 -39.25 -13.33 3.65
N GLY A 67 -39.39 -14.66 3.72
CA GLY A 67 -38.76 -15.56 2.73
C GLY A 67 -37.25 -15.72 2.91
N GLU A 68 -36.74 -15.51 4.12
CA GLU A 68 -35.33 -15.74 4.44
C GLU A 68 -34.99 -17.24 4.30
N LEU A 69 -33.86 -17.52 3.68
CA LEU A 69 -33.36 -18.85 3.40
C LEU A 69 -32.16 -19.16 4.32
N THR A 70 -32.26 -20.27 5.05
CA THR A 70 -31.25 -20.69 6.02
C THR A 70 -30.68 -22.05 5.63
N LEU A 71 -29.35 -22.12 5.47
CA LEU A 71 -28.61 -23.37 5.31
C LEU A 71 -28.26 -23.94 6.69
N ASP A 72 -28.51 -25.24 6.88
CA ASP A 72 -28.10 -25.98 8.07
C ASP A 72 -27.31 -27.24 7.67
N THR A 73 -26.00 -27.21 7.94
CA THR A 73 -25.05 -28.32 7.70
C THR A 73 -24.71 -29.09 8.98
N GLU A 74 -25.30 -28.72 10.11
CA GLU A 74 -25.06 -29.35 11.43
C GLU A 74 -26.15 -30.37 11.79
N VAL A 75 -27.01 -30.71 10.83
CA VAL A 75 -28.03 -31.76 10.98
C VAL A 75 -27.44 -33.15 10.75
N SER A 76 -28.03 -34.14 11.40
CA SER A 76 -27.60 -35.53 11.28
C SER A 76 -28.68 -36.36 10.59
N TYR A 77 -28.30 -37.41 9.88
CA TYR A 77 -29.25 -38.42 9.45
C TYR A 77 -29.28 -39.58 10.45
N VAL A 78 -30.43 -40.24 10.59
CA VAL A 78 -30.60 -41.50 11.32
C VAL A 78 -31.22 -42.51 10.38
N LYS A 79 -30.50 -43.59 10.06
CA LYS A 79 -31.05 -44.69 9.26
C LYS A 79 -31.86 -45.62 10.15
N LEU A 80 -33.03 -46.02 9.68
CA LEU A 80 -33.85 -47.05 10.29
C LEU A 80 -33.59 -48.40 9.61
N ILE A 81 -34.06 -49.48 10.24
CA ILE A 81 -34.09 -50.79 9.59
C ILE A 81 -35.08 -50.79 8.42
N SER A 82 -34.86 -51.67 7.44
CA SER A 82 -35.63 -51.67 6.18
C SER A 82 -37.13 -52.01 6.34
N SER A 83 -37.54 -52.54 7.49
CA SER A 83 -38.95 -52.82 7.81
C SER A 83 -39.71 -51.60 8.31
N ASP A 84 -39.01 -50.55 8.74
CA ASP A 84 -39.63 -49.35 9.30
C ASP A 84 -40.00 -48.35 8.22
N THR A 85 -41.02 -47.53 8.49
CA THR A 85 -41.48 -46.48 7.58
C THR A 85 -41.07 -45.12 8.13
N ALA A 86 -40.18 -44.42 7.44
CA ALA A 86 -39.65 -43.13 7.90
C ALA A 86 -40.75 -42.07 8.01
N SER A 87 -41.72 -42.05 7.09
CA SER A 87 -42.82 -41.06 7.08
C SER A 87 -43.71 -41.11 8.32
N ASP A 88 -43.66 -42.18 9.10
CA ASP A 88 -44.39 -42.27 10.38
C ASP A 88 -43.80 -41.33 11.44
N PHE A 89 -42.57 -40.83 11.24
CA PHE A 89 -41.88 -39.91 12.14
C PHE A 89 -41.78 -38.47 11.59
N ASP A 90 -42.47 -38.14 10.48
CA ASP A 90 -42.30 -36.84 9.81
C ASP A 90 -42.74 -35.68 10.70
N GLY A 91 -41.83 -34.74 10.96
CA GLY A 91 -42.05 -33.60 11.87
C GLY A 91 -42.14 -33.95 13.36
N ALA A 92 -41.96 -35.22 13.76
CA ALA A 92 -42.06 -35.63 15.15
C ALA A 92 -40.78 -35.36 15.95
N ILE A 93 -40.88 -35.41 17.30
CA ILE A 93 -39.72 -35.49 18.19
C ILE A 93 -39.49 -36.96 18.51
N ILE A 94 -38.26 -37.43 18.30
CA ILE A 94 -37.85 -38.80 18.57
C ILE A 94 -36.95 -38.88 19.82
N SER A 95 -37.06 -39.99 20.56
CA SER A 95 -36.44 -40.23 21.87
C SER A 95 -35.82 -41.62 21.95
N ASP A 96 -34.74 -41.77 22.70
CA ASP A 96 -34.02 -43.04 22.90
C ASP A 96 -34.59 -43.93 24.03
N THR A 97 -35.42 -43.35 24.90
CA THR A 97 -35.81 -43.99 26.16
C THR A 97 -37.28 -44.38 26.21
N SER A 98 -38.18 -43.52 25.72
CA SER A 98 -39.64 -43.70 25.85
C SER A 98 -40.41 -42.73 24.95
N SER A 99 -41.65 -43.07 24.63
CA SER A 99 -42.64 -42.18 23.98
C SER A 99 -43.22 -41.11 24.91
N VAL A 100 -42.87 -41.10 26.20
CA VAL A 100 -43.25 -40.01 27.11
C VAL A 100 -42.49 -38.73 26.74
N VAL A 101 -43.24 -37.67 26.43
CA VAL A 101 -42.69 -36.35 26.05
C VAL A 101 -41.65 -35.88 27.07
N GLY A 102 -40.41 -35.66 26.62
CA GLY A 102 -39.33 -35.11 27.44
C GLY A 102 -38.61 -36.09 28.36
N ALA A 103 -38.90 -37.40 28.30
CA ALA A 103 -38.29 -38.40 29.19
C ALA A 103 -36.94 -38.96 28.67
N GLY A 104 -36.61 -38.76 27.39
CA GLY A 104 -35.39 -39.27 26.77
C GLY A 104 -34.11 -38.52 27.13
N VAL A 105 -32.98 -39.23 27.18
CA VAL A 105 -31.64 -38.63 27.33
C VAL A 105 -31.21 -38.03 26.00
N THR A 106 -31.32 -38.81 24.93
CA THR A 106 -31.14 -38.35 23.56
C THR A 106 -32.50 -38.07 22.93
N ARG A 107 -32.68 -36.83 22.49
CA ARG A 107 -33.90 -36.36 21.82
C ARG A 107 -33.52 -35.62 20.55
N ALA A 108 -34.26 -35.83 19.48
CA ALA A 108 -34.03 -35.12 18.23
C ALA A 108 -35.34 -34.75 17.54
N GLN A 109 -35.38 -33.57 16.93
CA GLN A 109 -36.48 -33.14 16.07
C GLN A 109 -36.27 -33.71 14.67
N VAL A 110 -37.26 -34.40 14.12
CA VAL A 110 -37.26 -34.83 12.72
C VAL A 110 -37.61 -33.62 11.84
N LEU A 111 -36.69 -33.27 10.95
CA LEU A 111 -36.80 -32.19 9.97
C LEU A 111 -37.33 -32.68 8.62
N SER A 112 -37.01 -33.93 8.26
CA SER A 112 -37.51 -34.58 7.05
C SER A 112 -37.42 -36.09 7.18
N ALA A 113 -38.49 -36.78 6.79
CA ALA A 113 -38.52 -38.23 6.69
C ALA A 113 -38.42 -38.72 5.25
N ILE A 114 -37.50 -39.66 4.98
CA ILE A 114 -37.25 -40.20 3.65
C ILE A 114 -37.44 -41.72 3.68
N ASN A 115 -38.52 -42.20 3.06
CA ASN A 115 -38.80 -43.64 2.96
C ASN A 115 -37.76 -44.37 2.09
N ALA A 116 -37.68 -45.69 2.27
CA ALA A 116 -36.74 -46.53 1.53
C ALA A 116 -36.99 -46.46 0.01
N ILE A 117 -35.91 -46.39 -0.78
CA ILE A 117 -35.94 -46.45 -2.24
C ILE A 117 -34.88 -47.45 -2.70
N GLY A 118 -35.31 -48.58 -3.25
CA GLY A 118 -34.40 -49.64 -3.71
C GLY A 118 -33.56 -50.19 -2.54
N SER A 119 -32.23 -50.06 -2.64
CA SER A 119 -31.29 -50.47 -1.58
C SER A 119 -31.01 -49.37 -0.54
N ASP A 120 -31.56 -48.16 -0.71
CA ASP A 120 -31.40 -47.05 0.23
C ASP A 120 -32.38 -47.22 1.40
N ALA A 121 -31.86 -47.28 2.62
CA ALA A 121 -32.65 -47.54 3.83
C ALA A 121 -33.57 -46.34 4.17
N PRO A 122 -34.68 -46.55 4.90
CA PRO A 122 -35.48 -45.45 5.42
C PRO A 122 -34.62 -44.56 6.32
N THR A 123 -34.68 -43.25 6.13
CA THR A 123 -33.76 -42.29 6.75
C THR A 123 -34.52 -41.08 7.28
N LEU A 124 -34.22 -40.70 8.52
CA LEU A 124 -34.69 -39.47 9.15
C LEU A 124 -33.57 -38.44 9.12
N ILE A 125 -33.86 -37.21 8.71
CA ILE A 125 -32.95 -36.08 8.91
C ILE A 125 -33.38 -35.37 10.19
N VAL A 126 -32.47 -35.26 11.15
CA VAL A 126 -32.78 -34.86 12.52
C VAL A 126 -31.84 -33.79 13.04
N LYS A 127 -32.35 -32.97 13.96
CA LYS A 127 -31.56 -32.03 14.76
C LYS A 127 -31.68 -32.39 16.23
N PHE A 128 -30.57 -32.67 16.89
CA PHE A 128 -30.56 -33.06 18.29
C PHE A 128 -31.00 -31.90 19.19
N LEU A 129 -31.97 -32.17 20.06
CA LEU A 129 -32.44 -31.29 21.13
C LEU A 129 -31.67 -31.56 22.43
N SER A 130 -31.31 -32.83 22.66
CA SER A 130 -30.45 -33.29 23.76
C SER A 130 -29.72 -34.57 23.35
N GLY A 131 -28.53 -34.83 23.92
CA GLY A 131 -27.66 -35.92 23.48
C GLY A 131 -27.03 -35.66 22.10
N THR A 132 -26.24 -36.60 21.59
CA THR A 132 -25.48 -36.44 20.33
C THR A 132 -25.63 -37.60 19.35
N THR A 133 -26.19 -38.74 19.77
CA THR A 133 -26.35 -39.91 18.88
C THR A 133 -27.41 -40.89 19.40
N PHE A 134 -28.14 -41.52 18.50
CA PHE A 134 -28.87 -42.76 18.78
C PHE A 134 -27.91 -43.95 18.66
N ALA A 135 -28.09 -44.99 19.49
CA ALA A 135 -27.19 -46.15 19.46
C ALA A 135 -27.52 -47.09 18.29
N ALA A 136 -26.52 -47.79 17.77
CA ALA A 136 -26.72 -48.78 16.71
C ALA A 136 -27.69 -49.88 17.17
N GLY A 137 -28.76 -50.13 16.40
CA GLY A 137 -29.76 -51.14 16.73
C GLY A 137 -30.69 -50.79 17.89
N SER A 138 -30.65 -49.57 18.44
CA SER A 138 -31.57 -49.18 19.53
C SER A 138 -32.96 -48.84 19.01
N THR A 139 -33.98 -49.07 19.84
CA THR A 139 -35.33 -48.57 19.61
C THR A 139 -35.35 -47.04 19.67
N ILE A 140 -36.12 -46.43 18.77
CA ILE A 140 -36.41 -45.00 18.68
C ILE A 140 -37.91 -44.85 18.90
N TYR A 141 -38.28 -43.99 19.85
CA TYR A 141 -39.66 -43.73 20.21
C TYR A 141 -40.12 -42.38 19.64
N GLU A 142 -41.30 -42.32 19.04
CA GLU A 142 -41.97 -41.06 18.74
C GLU A 142 -42.60 -40.49 20.03
N GLU A 143 -42.24 -39.27 20.43
CA GLU A 143 -42.79 -38.64 21.62
C GLU A 143 -44.28 -38.32 21.46
N GLY A 144 -45.10 -38.77 22.41
CA GLY A 144 -46.55 -38.54 22.41
C GLY A 144 -47.35 -39.53 21.56
N SER A 145 -46.71 -40.55 21.00
CA SER A 145 -47.32 -41.55 20.12
C SER A 145 -46.95 -42.99 20.53
N ALA A 146 -47.59 -43.99 19.91
CA ALA A 146 -47.26 -45.41 20.07
C ALA A 146 -46.30 -45.93 18.98
N THR A 147 -45.85 -45.06 18.08
CA THR A 147 -44.93 -45.41 16.99
C THR A 147 -43.51 -45.64 17.53
N GLU A 148 -42.93 -46.76 17.16
CA GLU A 148 -41.55 -47.13 17.47
C GLU A 148 -40.82 -47.53 16.18
N GLY A 149 -39.52 -47.23 16.12
CA GLY A 149 -38.63 -47.64 15.04
C GLY A 149 -37.33 -48.16 15.62
N THR A 150 -36.44 -48.70 14.78
CA THR A 150 -35.14 -49.23 15.20
C THR A 150 -34.04 -48.59 14.37
N ALA A 151 -33.05 -48.00 15.03
CA ALA A 151 -31.85 -47.50 14.37
C ALA A 151 -31.11 -48.63 13.65
N ALA A 152 -30.58 -48.38 12.46
CA ALA A 152 -29.83 -49.38 11.70
C ALA A 152 -28.62 -49.91 12.49
N ALA A 153 -28.12 -51.09 12.13
CA ALA A 153 -26.95 -51.68 12.80
C ALA A 153 -25.62 -51.09 12.31
N THR A 154 -25.57 -50.57 11.08
CA THR A 154 -24.36 -50.04 10.44
C THR A 154 -24.64 -48.69 9.77
N GLY A 155 -23.67 -47.76 9.87
CA GLY A 155 -23.80 -46.41 9.29
C GLY A 155 -25.07 -45.68 9.71
N HIS A 156 -25.58 -45.98 10.91
CA HIS A 156 -26.90 -45.60 11.43
C HIS A 156 -27.05 -44.12 11.70
N ILE A 157 -25.93 -43.40 11.82
CA ILE A 157 -25.88 -41.97 12.00
C ILE A 157 -24.72 -41.37 11.20
N GLY A 158 -24.87 -40.12 10.77
CA GLY A 158 -23.82 -39.32 10.15
C GLY A 158 -24.32 -37.91 9.82
N GLY A 159 -23.47 -37.10 9.18
CA GLY A 159 -23.82 -35.73 8.80
C GLY A 159 -24.75 -35.68 7.58
N ALA A 160 -25.67 -34.71 7.58
CA ALA A 160 -26.55 -34.39 6.47
C ALA A 160 -26.57 -32.86 6.25
N SER A 161 -27.26 -32.41 5.20
CA SER A 161 -27.47 -30.98 4.99
C SER A 161 -28.86 -30.68 4.47
N VAL A 162 -29.45 -29.62 5.03
CA VAL A 162 -30.78 -29.14 4.67
C VAL A 162 -30.76 -27.64 4.46
N VAL A 163 -31.74 -27.16 3.72
CA VAL A 163 -32.01 -25.74 3.58
C VAL A 163 -33.49 -25.49 3.84
N SER A 164 -33.79 -24.47 4.61
CA SER A 164 -35.17 -24.11 4.98
C SER A 164 -35.46 -22.69 4.58
N ILE A 165 -36.66 -22.44 4.04
CA ILE A 165 -37.15 -21.10 3.75
C ILE A 165 -38.34 -20.79 4.65
N ASN A 166 -38.36 -19.59 5.23
CA ASN A 166 -39.49 -19.11 6.01
C ASN A 166 -40.65 -18.65 5.11
N ARG A 167 -41.84 -18.54 5.68
CA ARG A 167 -42.99 -17.96 4.98
C ARG A 167 -42.65 -16.55 4.49
N GLY A 168 -42.95 -16.26 3.23
CA GLY A 168 -42.64 -14.97 2.63
C GLY A 168 -43.46 -14.65 1.39
N VAL A 169 -43.35 -13.43 0.88
CA VAL A 169 -43.98 -12.96 -0.36
C VAL A 169 -42.87 -12.59 -1.34
N PHE A 170 -42.96 -13.11 -2.55
CA PHE A 170 -42.04 -12.82 -3.65
C PHE A 170 -42.79 -12.12 -4.78
N PHE A 171 -42.13 -11.21 -5.47
CA PHE A 171 -42.67 -10.61 -6.69
C PHE A 171 -42.24 -11.47 -7.88
N VAL A 172 -43.20 -12.15 -8.52
CA VAL A 172 -42.94 -13.11 -9.60
C VAL A 172 -43.97 -12.94 -10.71
N ASN A 173 -43.50 -12.78 -11.93
CA ASN A 173 -44.29 -12.65 -13.15
C ASN A 173 -45.37 -11.56 -13.07
N GLY A 174 -45.11 -10.48 -12.32
CA GLY A 174 -46.06 -9.38 -12.09
C GLY A 174 -47.08 -9.63 -10.97
N PHE A 175 -46.93 -10.70 -10.17
CA PHE A 175 -47.78 -11.05 -9.03
C PHE A 175 -47.00 -11.07 -7.72
N PHE A 176 -47.67 -10.75 -6.62
CA PHE A 176 -47.15 -10.96 -5.27
C PHE A 176 -47.56 -12.36 -4.79
N VAL A 177 -46.63 -13.31 -4.87
CA VAL A 177 -46.87 -14.73 -4.63
C VAL A 177 -46.40 -15.12 -3.22
N LEU A 178 -47.28 -15.80 -2.47
CA LEU A 178 -46.95 -16.31 -1.15
C LEU A 178 -46.14 -17.61 -1.26
N CYS A 179 -44.93 -17.60 -0.72
CA CYS A 179 -44.15 -18.80 -0.41
C CYS A 179 -44.48 -19.26 1.02
N LEU A 180 -44.92 -20.52 1.16
CA LEU A 180 -45.04 -21.16 2.47
C LEU A 180 -43.67 -21.60 2.99
N ALA A 181 -43.57 -21.86 4.29
CA ALA A 181 -42.35 -22.42 4.87
C ALA A 181 -42.10 -23.82 4.32
N GLN A 182 -40.88 -24.08 3.86
CA GLN A 182 -40.49 -25.33 3.20
C GLN A 182 -39.06 -25.70 3.62
N THR A 183 -38.82 -27.00 3.79
CA THR A 183 -37.49 -27.56 4.05
C THR A 183 -37.12 -28.51 2.92
N LEU A 184 -35.92 -28.34 2.37
CA LEU A 184 -35.39 -29.19 1.30
C LEU A 184 -34.10 -29.86 1.78
N VAL A 185 -34.02 -31.18 1.58
CA VAL A 185 -32.80 -31.94 1.85
C VAL A 185 -31.81 -31.76 0.69
N LEU A 186 -30.64 -31.19 0.98
CA LEU A 186 -29.57 -30.98 0.00
C LEU A 186 -28.78 -32.26 -0.19
N GLU A 187 -28.24 -32.82 0.89
CA GLU A 187 -27.56 -34.10 0.90
C GLU A 187 -28.08 -34.96 2.04
N LYS A 188 -28.44 -36.22 1.74
CA LYS A 188 -28.94 -37.16 2.76
C LYS A 188 -27.84 -37.63 3.70
N TYR A 189 -26.62 -37.78 3.19
CA TYR A 189 -25.50 -38.45 3.87
C TYR A 189 -24.19 -37.65 3.81
N SER A 190 -24.27 -36.33 3.58
CA SER A 190 -23.09 -35.44 3.53
C SER A 190 -23.42 -34.07 4.08
N ASN A 191 -22.44 -33.44 4.71
CA ASN A 191 -22.48 -32.05 5.20
C ASN A 191 -21.80 -31.05 4.25
N THR A 192 -21.37 -31.47 3.06
CA THR A 192 -20.66 -30.65 2.07
C THR A 192 -21.45 -30.45 0.76
N PRO A 193 -22.70 -29.94 0.80
CA PRO A 193 -23.51 -29.76 -0.40
C PRO A 193 -22.91 -28.73 -1.36
N THR A 194 -23.09 -28.95 -2.67
CA THR A 194 -22.69 -28.01 -3.73
C THR A 194 -23.84 -27.84 -4.73
N TYR A 195 -24.66 -26.79 -4.55
CA TYR A 195 -25.87 -26.57 -5.33
C TYR A 195 -26.21 -25.07 -5.47
N ARG A 196 -26.98 -24.74 -6.51
CA ARG A 196 -27.78 -23.52 -6.56
C ARG A 196 -29.13 -23.80 -5.93
N ILE A 197 -29.54 -22.96 -4.99
CA ILE A 197 -30.74 -23.13 -4.18
C ILE A 197 -31.65 -21.93 -4.41
N GLY A 198 -32.92 -22.22 -4.65
CA GLY A 198 -33.87 -21.22 -5.08
C GLY A 198 -35.30 -21.71 -5.12
N LEU A 199 -36.17 -20.89 -5.69
CA LEU A 199 -37.59 -21.20 -5.84
C LEU A 199 -37.89 -21.50 -7.31
N THR A 200 -38.44 -22.68 -7.57
CA THR A 200 -39.03 -22.99 -8.88
C THR A 200 -40.45 -22.44 -8.93
N THR A 201 -40.76 -21.73 -10.01
CA THR A 201 -42.08 -21.13 -10.24
C THR A 201 -42.93 -22.06 -11.10
N THR A 202 -44.05 -22.53 -10.57
CA THR A 202 -45.00 -23.38 -11.31
C THR A 202 -46.35 -22.69 -11.42
N GLU A 203 -46.76 -22.39 -12.65
CA GLU A 203 -48.09 -21.87 -12.98
C GLU A 203 -49.08 -23.03 -13.11
N ALA A 204 -50.26 -22.90 -12.51
CA ALA A 204 -51.31 -23.89 -12.63
C ALA A 204 -52.71 -23.26 -12.59
N ILE A 205 -53.66 -23.93 -13.25
CA ILE A 205 -55.09 -23.65 -13.13
C ILE A 205 -55.72 -24.78 -12.31
N THR A 206 -56.27 -24.44 -11.14
CA THR A 206 -56.98 -25.39 -10.26
C THR A 206 -58.47 -25.37 -10.58
N THR A 207 -59.03 -26.54 -10.88
CA THR A 207 -60.47 -26.72 -11.15
C THR A 207 -61.18 -27.29 -9.93
N SER A 208 -62.52 -27.19 -9.91
CA SER A 208 -63.36 -27.78 -8.87
C SER A 208 -63.26 -29.31 -8.77
N ASP A 209 -62.80 -29.98 -9.83
CA ASP A 209 -62.57 -31.43 -9.83
C ASP A 209 -61.29 -31.80 -9.06
N SER A 210 -60.31 -30.90 -9.06
CA SER A 210 -59.03 -31.07 -8.36
C SER A 210 -59.04 -30.58 -6.91
N ASP A 211 -59.90 -29.59 -6.59
CA ASP A 211 -60.04 -29.03 -5.24
C ASP A 211 -61.53 -28.92 -4.89
N SER A 212 -61.98 -29.84 -4.02
CA SER A 212 -63.38 -29.93 -3.60
C SER A 212 -63.84 -28.74 -2.76
N THR A 213 -62.93 -27.91 -2.24
CA THR A 213 -63.28 -26.68 -1.51
C THR A 213 -63.80 -25.57 -2.42
N LEU A 214 -63.61 -25.70 -3.75
CA LEU A 214 -64.13 -24.77 -4.75
C LEU A 214 -65.59 -25.07 -5.14
N LEU A 215 -66.18 -26.17 -4.63
CA LEU A 215 -67.61 -26.45 -4.77
C LEU A 215 -68.43 -25.56 -3.84
N ASP A 216 -69.63 -25.18 -4.26
CA ASP A 216 -70.53 -24.37 -3.44
C ASP A 216 -70.84 -25.10 -2.10
N PRO A 217 -70.57 -24.48 -0.93
CA PRO A 217 -70.86 -25.11 0.36
C PRO A 217 -72.36 -25.07 0.66
N SER A 218 -73.01 -26.23 0.72
CA SER A 218 -74.40 -26.38 1.17
C SER A 218 -74.45 -27.03 2.55
N THR A 219 -75.01 -26.35 3.55
CA THR A 219 -75.22 -26.90 4.92
C THR A 219 -73.99 -27.57 5.54
N GLY A 220 -72.79 -27.04 5.28
CA GLY A 220 -71.54 -27.55 5.87
C GLY A 220 -70.86 -28.68 5.10
N THR A 221 -71.37 -29.09 3.94
CA THR A 221 -70.71 -30.04 3.03
C THR A 221 -70.64 -29.49 1.60
N THR A 222 -69.69 -29.98 0.81
CA THR A 222 -69.42 -29.50 -0.55
C THR A 222 -70.42 -30.10 -1.55
N ASN A 223 -71.09 -29.25 -2.34
CA ASN A 223 -72.08 -29.69 -3.33
C ASN A 223 -71.41 -30.06 -4.67
N ALA A 224 -71.25 -31.36 -4.94
CA ALA A 224 -70.62 -31.87 -6.17
C ALA A 224 -71.33 -31.45 -7.48
N ASN A 225 -72.58 -30.99 -7.42
CA ASN A 225 -73.35 -30.57 -8.60
C ASN A 225 -73.27 -29.05 -8.87
N ALA A 226 -72.51 -28.30 -8.07
CA ALA A 226 -72.33 -26.86 -8.20
C ALA A 226 -70.83 -26.49 -8.22
N PRO A 227 -70.14 -26.71 -9.36
CA PRO A 227 -68.75 -26.35 -9.52
C PRO A 227 -68.57 -24.83 -9.47
N GLY A 228 -67.69 -24.35 -8.58
CA GLY A 228 -67.27 -22.96 -8.55
C GLY A 228 -66.26 -22.63 -9.65
N ALA A 229 -65.91 -21.34 -9.76
CA ALA A 229 -64.93 -20.87 -10.74
C ALA A 229 -63.53 -21.49 -10.51
N THR A 230 -62.74 -21.61 -11.57
CA THR A 230 -61.34 -22.07 -11.49
C THR A 230 -60.44 -21.00 -10.85
N ARG A 231 -59.23 -21.38 -10.40
CA ARG A 231 -58.24 -20.46 -9.82
C ARG A 231 -56.91 -20.56 -10.56
N PHE A 232 -56.34 -19.43 -10.95
CA PHE A 232 -54.94 -19.36 -11.34
C PHE A 232 -54.07 -19.24 -10.09
N LYS A 233 -53.03 -20.06 -10.00
CA LYS A 233 -52.08 -20.04 -8.89
C LYS A 233 -50.66 -20.19 -9.43
N ILE A 234 -49.76 -19.34 -8.92
CA ILE A 234 -48.32 -19.54 -9.02
C ILE A 234 -47.88 -20.19 -7.71
N THR A 235 -47.23 -21.35 -7.79
CA THR A 235 -46.67 -22.03 -6.62
C THR A 235 -45.15 -21.88 -6.67
N LEU A 236 -44.58 -21.45 -5.55
CA LEU A 236 -43.14 -21.37 -5.34
C LEU A 236 -42.70 -22.59 -4.54
N THR A 237 -41.90 -23.44 -5.17
CA THR A 237 -41.38 -24.66 -4.54
C THR A 237 -39.88 -24.55 -4.36
N LEU A 238 -39.39 -24.78 -3.14
CA LEU A 238 -37.97 -24.79 -2.83
C LEU A 238 -37.29 -25.93 -3.58
N ALA A 239 -36.30 -25.61 -4.39
CA ALA A 239 -35.61 -26.55 -5.26
C ALA A 239 -34.10 -26.31 -5.26
N LYS A 240 -33.36 -27.37 -5.59
CA LYS A 240 -31.91 -27.34 -5.80
C LYS A 240 -31.60 -27.68 -7.25
N LYS A 241 -30.59 -27.02 -7.82
CA LYS A 241 -30.05 -27.32 -9.15
C LYS A 241 -28.56 -27.60 -9.05
N VAL A 242 -28.10 -28.59 -9.81
CA VAL A 242 -26.68 -28.91 -9.93
C VAL A 242 -25.99 -27.78 -10.68
N THR A 243 -24.79 -27.41 -10.22
CA THR A 243 -23.91 -26.47 -10.93
C THR A 243 -23.14 -27.27 -11.98
N SER A 244 -23.47 -27.14 -13.27
CA SER A 244 -22.73 -27.80 -14.36
C SER A 244 -22.11 -26.77 -15.31
N SER A 245 -20.99 -27.12 -15.95
CA SER A 245 -20.26 -26.26 -16.90
C SER A 245 -21.01 -26.02 -18.23
N SER A 246 -22.20 -26.59 -18.40
CA SER A 246 -23.08 -26.35 -19.55
C SER A 246 -24.11 -25.23 -19.34
N ASP A 247 -24.08 -24.58 -18.17
CA ASP A 247 -25.05 -23.54 -17.82
C ASP A 247 -24.65 -22.20 -18.46
N PRO A 248 -25.33 -21.76 -19.54
CA PRO A 248 -24.91 -20.60 -20.31
C PRO A 248 -25.24 -19.35 -19.51
N VAL A 249 -24.22 -18.56 -19.13
CA VAL A 249 -24.35 -17.27 -18.43
C VAL A 249 -25.23 -17.38 -17.17
N ALA A 250 -24.61 -17.40 -15.98
CA ALA A 250 -25.24 -17.57 -14.67
C ALA A 250 -26.40 -16.59 -14.29
N ALA A 251 -26.85 -15.73 -15.21
CA ALA A 251 -28.01 -14.87 -15.09
C ALA A 251 -29.22 -15.31 -15.97
N ASN A 252 -29.08 -16.22 -16.94
CA ASN A 252 -30.10 -16.50 -17.96
C ASN A 252 -30.49 -17.99 -18.14
N ALA A 253 -29.98 -18.91 -17.32
CA ALA A 253 -30.10 -20.34 -17.63
C ALA A 253 -31.49 -20.97 -17.40
N ASP A 254 -32.41 -20.34 -16.67
CA ASP A 254 -33.73 -20.91 -16.40
C ASP A 254 -34.81 -19.84 -16.16
N SER A 255 -35.77 -19.69 -17.07
CA SER A 255 -36.85 -18.71 -16.95
C SER A 255 -37.75 -18.91 -15.70
N ASN A 256 -37.73 -20.11 -15.12
CA ASN A 256 -38.67 -20.52 -14.05
C ASN A 256 -37.97 -20.81 -12.71
N PHE A 257 -36.75 -20.33 -12.50
CA PHE A 257 -35.99 -20.59 -11.27
C PHE A 257 -35.36 -19.32 -10.72
N ILE A 258 -35.73 -18.97 -9.49
CA ILE A 258 -35.24 -17.80 -8.77
C ILE A 258 -34.12 -18.26 -7.84
N GLU A 259 -32.86 -17.96 -8.18
CA GLU A 259 -31.70 -18.29 -7.33
C GLU A 259 -31.60 -17.34 -6.13
N ILE A 260 -31.63 -17.88 -4.91
CA ILE A 260 -31.54 -17.11 -3.65
C ILE A 260 -30.18 -17.34 -2.98
N MET A 261 -29.68 -18.58 -2.99
CA MET A 261 -28.40 -18.95 -2.37
C MET A 261 -27.62 -19.91 -3.25
N ARG A 262 -26.30 -19.75 -3.27
CA ARG A 262 -25.36 -20.69 -3.85
C ARG A 262 -24.44 -21.23 -2.77
N VAL A 263 -24.24 -22.54 -2.76
CA VAL A 263 -23.42 -23.23 -1.77
C VAL A 263 -22.36 -24.05 -2.50
N ALA A 264 -21.12 -23.99 -2.03
CA ALA A 264 -20.02 -24.83 -2.49
C ALA A 264 -19.35 -25.48 -1.28
N SER A 265 -19.25 -26.81 -1.28
CA SER A 265 -18.67 -27.61 -0.20
C SER A 265 -19.22 -27.28 1.20
N GLY A 266 -20.52 -26.97 1.30
CA GLY A 266 -21.18 -26.60 2.55
C GLY A 266 -21.05 -25.14 2.98
N VAL A 267 -20.33 -24.30 2.24
CA VAL A 267 -20.21 -22.86 2.54
C VAL A 267 -21.03 -22.03 1.53
N PRO A 268 -21.89 -21.09 1.99
CA PRO A 268 -22.58 -20.17 1.10
C PRO A 268 -21.59 -19.25 0.38
N THR A 269 -21.61 -19.26 -0.95
CA THR A 269 -20.78 -18.39 -1.81
C THR A 269 -21.57 -17.19 -2.35
N LYS A 270 -22.89 -17.31 -2.45
CA LYS A 270 -23.80 -16.21 -2.79
C LYS A 270 -25.04 -16.30 -1.94
N HIS A 271 -25.53 -15.18 -1.42
CA HIS A 271 -26.79 -15.13 -0.69
C HIS A 271 -27.50 -13.79 -0.90
N VAL A 272 -28.70 -13.82 -1.48
CA VAL A 272 -29.56 -12.65 -1.64
C VAL A 272 -30.37 -12.44 -0.36
N LYS A 273 -29.97 -11.48 0.49
CA LYS A 273 -30.63 -11.18 1.76
C LYS A 273 -31.69 -10.08 1.68
N TYR A 274 -31.50 -9.14 0.75
CA TYR A 274 -32.35 -7.96 0.62
C TYR A 274 -33.20 -8.01 -0.65
N PRO A 275 -34.38 -7.36 -0.64
CA PRO A 275 -35.16 -7.14 -1.84
C PRO A 275 -34.33 -6.46 -2.94
N ILE A 276 -34.45 -6.96 -4.17
CA ILE A 276 -33.85 -6.35 -5.34
C ILE A 276 -34.86 -5.37 -5.92
N TYR A 277 -34.54 -4.09 -5.83
CA TYR A 277 -35.38 -3.01 -6.34
C TYR A 277 -35.12 -2.74 -7.84
N SER A 278 -36.07 -2.09 -8.49
CA SER A 278 -36.06 -1.76 -9.93
C SER A 278 -35.63 -0.30 -10.16
N GLU A 279 -36.49 0.58 -10.67
CA GLU A 279 -36.16 1.98 -10.99
C GLU A 279 -35.80 2.84 -9.76
N ILE A 280 -36.39 2.53 -8.61
CA ILE A 280 -36.08 3.25 -7.36
C ILE A 280 -34.62 3.02 -6.94
N ASP A 281 -34.07 1.82 -7.17
CA ASP A 281 -32.68 1.49 -6.87
C ASP A 281 -31.72 2.38 -7.66
N ARG A 282 -31.99 2.54 -8.96
CA ARG A 282 -31.20 3.40 -9.84
C ARG A 282 -31.18 4.85 -9.39
N THR A 283 -32.32 5.35 -8.88
CA THR A 283 -32.42 6.72 -8.37
C THR A 283 -31.63 6.89 -7.07
N LEU A 284 -31.69 5.91 -6.17
CA LEU A 284 -30.93 5.92 -4.93
C LEU A 284 -29.42 5.79 -5.20
N ALA A 285 -29.02 4.86 -6.07
CA ALA A 285 -27.63 4.68 -6.47
C ALA A 285 -27.03 5.95 -7.05
N ARG A 286 -27.74 6.64 -7.97
CA ARG A 286 -27.27 7.93 -8.49
C ARG A 286 -27.04 8.95 -7.37
N ARG A 287 -27.98 9.08 -6.42
CA ARG A 287 -27.84 10.04 -5.31
C ARG A 287 -26.66 9.70 -4.40
N THR A 288 -26.47 8.42 -4.08
CA THR A 288 -25.33 7.96 -3.28
C THR A 288 -24.00 8.25 -3.98
N TYR A 289 -23.93 8.02 -5.30
CA TYR A 289 -22.74 8.32 -6.09
C TYR A 289 -22.47 9.83 -6.21
N ASP A 290 -23.50 10.64 -6.46
CA ASP A 290 -23.36 12.09 -6.54
C ASP A 290 -22.91 12.71 -5.20
N GLU A 291 -23.28 12.11 -4.07
CA GLU A 291 -22.91 12.58 -2.72
C GLU A 291 -21.53 12.11 -2.26
N SER A 292 -21.16 10.85 -2.54
CA SER A 292 -19.99 10.19 -1.91
C SER A 292 -19.02 9.52 -2.89
N GLY A 293 -19.31 9.48 -4.19
CA GLY A 293 -18.51 8.77 -5.18
C GLY A 293 -18.46 7.26 -4.96
N ASP A 294 -17.34 6.64 -5.35
CA ASP A 294 -17.05 5.22 -5.09
C ASP A 294 -16.31 5.07 -3.76
N TYR A 295 -16.81 4.24 -2.86
CA TYR A 295 -16.19 4.04 -1.55
C TYR A 295 -16.38 2.62 -1.02
N THR A 296 -15.45 2.20 -0.17
CA THR A 296 -15.55 0.93 0.57
C THR A 296 -16.08 1.22 1.98
N ILE A 297 -17.02 0.39 2.44
CA ILE A 297 -17.44 0.37 3.86
C ILE A 297 -16.58 -0.63 4.62
N LYS A 298 -16.43 -1.81 4.05
CA LYS A 298 -15.46 -2.82 4.48
C LYS A 298 -14.53 -3.03 3.30
N PRO A 299 -13.23 -2.69 3.43
CA PRO A 299 -12.28 -2.88 2.35
C PRO A 299 -12.27 -4.35 1.93
N PHE A 300 -11.92 -4.61 0.68
CA PHE A 300 -11.63 -5.95 0.20
C PHE A 300 -10.11 -6.14 0.27
N PRO A 301 -9.59 -6.87 1.27
CA PRO A 301 -8.17 -7.23 1.27
C PRO A 301 -7.85 -7.98 -0.02
N VAL A 302 -6.82 -7.51 -0.72
CA VAL A 302 -6.30 -8.23 -1.89
C VAL A 302 -5.09 -9.02 -1.45
N GLN A 303 -5.15 -10.34 -1.64
CA GLN A 303 -4.02 -11.24 -1.40
C GLN A 303 -3.54 -11.83 -2.73
N ILE A 304 -2.24 -11.84 -2.95
CA ILE A 304 -1.66 -12.53 -4.10
C ILE A 304 -1.31 -13.96 -3.69
N LEU A 305 -1.95 -14.92 -4.34
CA LEU A 305 -1.77 -16.35 -4.06
C LEU A 305 -1.27 -17.08 -5.31
N ASN A 306 -0.77 -18.29 -5.11
CA ASN A 306 -0.54 -19.21 -6.22
C ASN A 306 -1.86 -19.44 -6.99
N HIS A 307 -1.77 -19.68 -8.29
CA HIS A 307 -2.92 -19.98 -9.13
C HIS A 307 -3.81 -21.06 -8.48
N GLN A 308 -5.09 -20.78 -8.30
CA GLN A 308 -6.01 -21.67 -7.57
C GLN A 308 -6.38 -22.96 -8.32
N GLY A 309 -5.99 -23.06 -9.60
CA GLY A 309 -6.30 -24.20 -10.45
C GLY A 309 -7.46 -23.89 -11.38
N SER A 310 -7.55 -24.62 -12.49
CA SER A 310 -8.66 -24.48 -13.43
C SER A 310 -9.97 -24.92 -12.81
N ASN A 311 -11.05 -24.47 -13.41
CA ASN A 311 -12.35 -25.03 -13.13
C ASN A 311 -12.36 -26.50 -13.57
N GLY A 312 -13.03 -27.35 -12.80
CA GLY A 312 -13.17 -28.78 -13.08
C GLY A 312 -11.89 -29.61 -12.86
N THR A 313 -11.91 -30.83 -13.38
CA THR A 313 -10.81 -31.79 -13.28
C THR A 313 -10.55 -32.44 -14.62
N THR A 314 -9.37 -32.99 -14.87
CA THR A 314 -9.06 -33.80 -16.04
C THR A 314 -8.71 -35.22 -15.60
N ALA A 315 -9.11 -36.21 -16.39
CA ALA A 315 -8.53 -37.55 -16.32
C ALA A 315 -7.21 -37.52 -17.12
N ALA A 316 -6.08 -37.71 -16.45
CA ALA A 316 -4.77 -37.58 -17.08
C ALA A 316 -4.57 -38.67 -18.16
N SER A 317 -4.58 -38.28 -19.43
CA SER A 317 -4.31 -39.18 -20.56
C SER A 317 -2.80 -39.33 -20.77
N SER A 318 -2.32 -40.50 -21.19
CA SER A 318 -0.94 -40.68 -21.67
C SER A 318 -0.67 -40.00 -23.02
N ASP A 319 -1.67 -39.29 -23.54
CA ASP A 319 -1.66 -38.56 -24.80
C ASP A 319 -1.59 -37.03 -24.55
N THR A 320 -1.26 -36.31 -25.60
CA THR A 320 -1.18 -34.84 -25.68
C THR A 320 -2.55 -34.15 -25.65
N THR A 321 -3.65 -34.90 -25.75
CA THR A 321 -5.00 -34.36 -25.61
C THR A 321 -5.49 -34.50 -24.18
N ILE A 322 -5.77 -33.37 -23.54
CA ILE A 322 -6.34 -33.27 -22.20
C ILE A 322 -7.86 -33.13 -22.34
N THR A 323 -8.60 -33.96 -21.61
CA THR A 323 -10.06 -33.92 -21.56
C THR A 323 -10.52 -33.59 -20.15
N GLY A 324 -11.14 -32.42 -20.01
CA GLY A 324 -11.68 -31.94 -18.76
C GLY A 324 -13.11 -32.39 -18.50
N VAL A 325 -13.44 -32.49 -17.22
CA VAL A 325 -14.74 -32.78 -16.63
C VAL A 325 -15.09 -31.56 -15.78
N LEU A 326 -16.19 -30.89 -16.12
CA LEU A 326 -16.60 -29.61 -15.52
C LEU A 326 -15.57 -28.48 -15.69
N SER A 327 -14.74 -28.56 -16.73
CA SER A 327 -13.74 -27.53 -17.05
C SER A 327 -14.28 -26.44 -17.97
N ASP A 328 -13.59 -25.30 -17.98
CA ASP A 328 -13.80 -24.22 -18.93
C ASP A 328 -12.46 -23.74 -19.51
N PHE A 329 -11.82 -24.62 -20.28
CA PHE A 329 -10.47 -24.36 -20.79
C PHE A 329 -10.38 -23.13 -21.69
N GLU A 330 -11.47 -22.68 -22.30
CA GLU A 330 -11.50 -21.49 -23.14
C GLU A 330 -11.30 -20.19 -22.33
N ASN A 331 -11.75 -20.16 -21.08
CA ASN A 331 -11.60 -19.01 -20.20
C ASN A 331 -10.42 -19.16 -19.22
N ASP A 332 -10.15 -20.39 -18.77
CA ASP A 332 -9.13 -20.66 -17.75
C ASP A 332 -7.69 -20.58 -18.32
N PHE A 333 -7.51 -20.86 -19.61
CA PHE A 333 -6.19 -20.98 -20.24
C PHE A 333 -6.09 -20.23 -21.57
N ALA A 334 -4.87 -19.89 -21.95
CA ALA A 334 -4.55 -19.39 -23.29
C ALA A 334 -3.54 -20.30 -24.00
N VAL A 335 -3.51 -20.26 -25.33
CA VAL A 335 -2.45 -20.92 -26.11
C VAL A 335 -1.09 -20.37 -25.71
N GLY A 336 -0.13 -21.25 -25.45
CA GLY A 336 1.20 -20.91 -24.93
C GLY A 336 1.32 -20.95 -23.40
N ASP A 337 0.23 -21.11 -22.65
CA ASP A 337 0.32 -21.23 -21.19
C ASP A 337 1.03 -22.52 -20.76
N SER A 338 1.88 -22.42 -19.73
CA SER A 338 2.59 -23.58 -19.16
C SER A 338 1.79 -24.15 -18.00
N ILE A 339 1.37 -25.41 -18.11
CA ILE A 339 0.43 -26.06 -17.19
C ILE A 339 1.00 -27.34 -16.55
N TYR A 340 0.46 -27.74 -15.40
CA TYR A 340 0.77 -29.00 -14.71
C TYR A 340 -0.45 -29.56 -13.97
N LEU A 341 -0.36 -30.83 -13.57
CA LEU A 341 -1.42 -31.52 -12.81
C LEU A 341 -1.14 -31.50 -11.31
N SER A 342 -2.21 -31.52 -10.50
CA SER A 342 -2.15 -31.44 -9.04
C SER A 342 -1.16 -32.41 -8.37
N SER A 343 -0.98 -33.62 -8.90
CA SER A 343 -0.04 -34.62 -8.36
C SER A 343 1.34 -34.61 -9.00
N ALA A 344 1.57 -33.84 -10.07
CA ALA A 344 2.79 -33.87 -10.88
C ALA A 344 3.36 -32.46 -11.01
N THR A 345 3.82 -31.91 -9.89
CA THR A 345 4.33 -30.53 -9.77
C THR A 345 5.66 -30.28 -10.48
N THR A 346 6.28 -31.29 -11.08
CA THR A 346 7.56 -31.20 -11.80
C THR A 346 7.45 -31.49 -13.30
N ALA A 347 6.29 -31.98 -13.77
CA ALA A 347 6.03 -32.25 -15.18
C ALA A 347 5.16 -31.13 -15.75
N TYR A 348 5.61 -30.52 -16.85
CA TYR A 348 4.97 -29.35 -17.46
C TYR A 348 4.71 -29.58 -18.94
N ALA A 349 3.66 -28.93 -19.45
CA ALA A 349 3.39 -28.87 -20.88
C ALA A 349 2.84 -27.49 -21.25
N ASN A 350 3.07 -27.07 -22.49
CA ASN A 350 2.52 -25.83 -23.00
C ASN A 350 1.24 -26.10 -23.77
N VAL A 351 0.21 -25.27 -23.58
CA VAL A 351 -1.04 -25.34 -24.34
C VAL A 351 -0.74 -25.05 -25.81
N SER A 352 -0.98 -26.02 -26.68
CA SER A 352 -0.75 -25.92 -28.13
C SER A 352 -1.99 -25.44 -28.88
N SER A 353 -3.18 -25.91 -28.46
CA SER A 353 -4.46 -25.43 -28.96
C SER A 353 -5.56 -25.73 -27.95
N ILE A 354 -6.60 -24.90 -27.92
CA ILE A 354 -7.82 -25.15 -27.15
C ILE A 354 -8.90 -25.48 -28.17
N THR A 355 -9.47 -26.68 -28.06
CA THR A 355 -10.48 -27.17 -29.01
C THR A 355 -11.87 -26.72 -28.59
N ASN A 356 -12.16 -26.72 -27.29
CA ASN A 356 -13.38 -26.22 -26.64
C ASN A 356 -13.18 -26.22 -25.11
N SER A 357 -14.20 -25.78 -24.35
CA SER A 357 -14.23 -25.76 -22.89
C SER A 357 -13.82 -27.05 -22.17
N THR A 358 -13.94 -28.21 -22.83
CA THR A 358 -13.61 -29.53 -22.25
C THR A 358 -12.40 -30.22 -22.86
N SER A 359 -11.78 -29.64 -23.90
CA SER A 359 -10.67 -30.29 -24.60
C SER A 359 -9.60 -29.32 -25.06
N MET A 360 -8.35 -29.63 -24.72
CA MET A 360 -7.17 -28.87 -25.13
C MET A 360 -6.03 -29.83 -25.51
N VAL A 361 -5.15 -29.40 -26.40
CA VAL A 361 -3.94 -30.13 -26.80
C VAL A 361 -2.73 -29.44 -26.19
N VAL A 362 -1.82 -30.23 -25.62
CA VAL A 362 -0.59 -29.77 -24.98
C VAL A 362 0.65 -30.32 -25.67
N SER A 363 1.78 -29.64 -25.52
CA SER A 363 3.05 -29.97 -26.20
C SER A 363 3.62 -31.35 -25.83
N THR A 364 3.31 -31.84 -24.64
CA THR A 364 3.80 -33.09 -24.06
C THR A 364 2.73 -33.68 -23.17
N ALA A 365 2.54 -35.00 -23.22
CA ALA A 365 1.53 -35.67 -22.40
C ALA A 365 1.79 -35.44 -20.90
N LEU A 366 0.75 -35.03 -20.17
CA LEU A 366 0.74 -34.88 -18.73
C LEU A 366 -0.11 -36.03 -18.16
N GLY A 367 0.52 -37.14 -17.79
CA GLY A 367 -0.16 -38.39 -17.45
C GLY A 367 0.22 -38.98 -16.10
N ASN A 368 -0.77 -39.29 -15.25
CA ASN A 368 -0.62 -40.19 -14.09
C ASN A 368 -1.79 -41.21 -13.94
N GLY A 369 -2.77 -41.19 -14.84
CA GLY A 369 -3.95 -42.08 -14.82
C GLY A 369 -5.06 -41.76 -13.81
N SER A 370 -4.97 -40.67 -13.04
CA SER A 370 -5.96 -40.27 -12.02
C SER A 370 -6.64 -38.94 -12.35
N THR A 371 -7.82 -38.70 -11.75
CA THR A 371 -8.57 -37.43 -11.88
C THR A 371 -7.88 -36.32 -11.08
N GLN A 372 -7.61 -35.17 -11.71
CA GLN A 372 -6.77 -34.12 -11.15
C GLN A 372 -7.15 -32.71 -11.61
N THR A 373 -6.74 -31.69 -10.87
CA THR A 373 -6.87 -30.27 -11.25
C THR A 373 -5.66 -29.80 -12.06
N LEU A 374 -5.89 -28.95 -13.06
CA LEU A 374 -4.82 -28.32 -13.84
C LEU A 374 -4.44 -26.98 -13.22
N TYR A 375 -3.15 -26.70 -13.15
CA TYR A 375 -2.63 -25.44 -12.65
C TYR A 375 -1.83 -24.72 -13.73
N ASN A 376 -1.99 -23.41 -13.79
CA ASN A 376 -1.26 -22.55 -14.70
C ASN A 376 -0.04 -21.95 -13.99
N ARG A 377 1.16 -22.23 -14.50
CA ARG A 377 2.38 -21.62 -13.97
C ARG A 377 2.51 -20.16 -14.33
N ASN A 378 1.88 -19.74 -15.43
CA ASN A 378 1.97 -18.38 -15.97
C ASN A 378 1.09 -17.39 -15.22
N ARG A 379 0.18 -17.86 -14.35
CA ARG A 379 -0.75 -17.01 -13.63
C ARG A 379 -0.58 -17.11 -12.12
N ILE A 380 -0.92 -16.04 -11.43
CA ILE A 380 -1.18 -15.95 -9.99
C ILE A 380 -2.65 -15.57 -9.82
N SER A 381 -3.24 -15.92 -8.69
CA SER A 381 -4.62 -15.51 -8.39
C SER A 381 -4.59 -14.36 -7.40
N ALA A 382 -5.22 -13.24 -7.75
CA ALA A 382 -5.56 -12.18 -6.82
C ALA A 382 -6.86 -12.58 -6.10
N ALA A 383 -6.73 -12.91 -4.82
CA ALA A 383 -7.84 -13.17 -3.92
C ALA A 383 -8.40 -11.84 -3.41
N LEU A 384 -9.64 -11.55 -3.78
CA LEU A 384 -10.43 -10.45 -3.25
C LEU A 384 -11.26 -10.98 -2.08
N ASP A 385 -10.78 -10.75 -0.86
CA ASP A 385 -11.44 -11.24 0.35
C ASP A 385 -12.80 -10.56 0.60
N PRO A 386 -13.72 -11.19 1.35
CA PRO A 386 -15.06 -10.66 1.61
C PRO A 386 -15.05 -9.21 2.09
N GLY A 387 -15.79 -8.37 1.38
CA GLY A 387 -15.85 -6.92 1.61
C GLY A 387 -17.19 -6.34 1.19
N LYS A 388 -17.35 -5.04 1.43
CA LYS A 388 -18.56 -4.29 1.07
C LYS A 388 -18.20 -2.91 0.56
N ALA A 389 -18.67 -2.58 -0.65
CA ALA A 389 -18.47 -1.27 -1.26
C ALA A 389 -19.73 -0.76 -1.95
N TYR A 390 -19.71 0.54 -2.23
CA TYR A 390 -20.61 1.20 -3.15
C TYR A 390 -19.83 1.58 -4.39
N ALA A 391 -20.19 0.95 -5.52
CA ALA A 391 -19.58 1.21 -6.82
C ALA A 391 -20.66 1.76 -7.75
N LYS A 392 -20.45 2.97 -8.27
CA LYS A 392 -21.45 3.77 -9.00
C LYS A 392 -22.75 3.92 -8.19
N GLY A 393 -22.61 3.96 -6.86
CA GLY A 393 -23.71 4.03 -5.90
C GLY A 393 -24.51 2.74 -5.72
N TYR A 394 -24.18 1.65 -6.42
CA TYR A 394 -24.77 0.34 -6.17
C TYR A 394 -24.02 -0.39 -5.08
N GLU A 395 -24.76 -1.00 -4.16
CA GLU A 395 -24.18 -1.85 -3.13
C GLU A 395 -23.64 -3.14 -3.76
N TYR A 396 -22.37 -3.44 -3.46
CA TYR A 396 -21.75 -4.73 -3.75
C TYR A 396 -21.17 -5.29 -2.46
N GLU A 397 -21.61 -6.50 -2.10
CA GLU A 397 -21.10 -7.26 -0.96
C GLU A 397 -20.67 -8.63 -1.46
N SER A 398 -19.42 -9.00 -1.16
CA SER A 398 -18.95 -10.38 -1.33
C SER A 398 -18.88 -11.07 0.03
N ILE A 399 -19.40 -12.30 0.10
CA ILE A 399 -19.37 -13.15 1.31
C ILE A 399 -18.28 -14.22 1.26
N GLY A 400 -17.64 -14.41 0.10
CA GLY A 400 -16.54 -15.35 -0.11
C GLY A 400 -15.37 -14.67 -0.83
N THR A 401 -14.19 -15.28 -0.76
CA THR A 401 -13.05 -14.79 -1.52
C THR A 401 -13.29 -15.04 -3.01
N GLU A 402 -13.28 -13.98 -3.82
CA GLU A 402 -13.31 -14.10 -5.28
C GLU A 402 -11.88 -14.11 -5.82
N TYR A 403 -11.60 -14.98 -6.79
CA TYR A 403 -10.28 -15.10 -7.38
C TYR A 403 -10.29 -14.53 -8.80
N VAL A 404 -9.35 -13.63 -9.07
CA VAL A 404 -9.07 -13.15 -10.42
C VAL A 404 -7.67 -13.59 -10.79
N ASP A 405 -7.56 -14.37 -11.86
CA ASP A 405 -6.26 -14.79 -12.35
C ASP A 405 -5.58 -13.68 -13.15
N VAL A 406 -4.35 -13.37 -12.76
CA VAL A 406 -3.50 -12.38 -13.44
C VAL A 406 -2.20 -13.04 -13.88
N LEU A 407 -1.65 -12.59 -15.01
CA LEU A 407 -0.38 -13.09 -15.52
C LEU A 407 0.75 -12.75 -14.54
N LYS A 408 1.62 -13.72 -14.25
CA LYS A 408 2.88 -13.47 -13.57
C LYS A 408 3.73 -12.56 -14.43
N GLY A 409 4.40 -11.59 -13.81
CA GLY A 409 5.50 -10.89 -14.45
C GLY A 409 6.57 -11.90 -14.89
N ARG A 410 6.65 -12.17 -16.19
CA ARG A 410 7.68 -13.02 -16.81
C ARG A 410 8.72 -12.21 -17.57
N GLU A 411 8.37 -10.98 -17.90
CA GLU A 411 9.28 -10.00 -18.46
C GLU A 411 10.10 -9.39 -17.33
N THR A 412 11.40 -9.26 -17.55
CA THR A 412 12.30 -8.60 -16.60
C THR A 412 12.46 -7.16 -17.06
N THR A 413 12.10 -6.21 -16.19
CA THR A 413 12.54 -4.82 -16.33
C THR A 413 13.70 -4.65 -15.36
N THR A 414 14.90 -4.38 -15.87
CA THR A 414 16.09 -4.18 -15.05
C THR A 414 16.21 -2.69 -14.72
N GLU A 415 15.86 -2.33 -13.50
CA GLU A 415 16.10 -1.00 -12.93
C GLU A 415 17.35 -1.07 -12.02
N THR A 416 18.33 -0.21 -12.26
CA THR A 416 19.50 -0.05 -11.38
C THR A 416 19.31 1.21 -10.53
N THR A 417 19.58 1.10 -9.22
CA THR A 417 19.42 2.18 -8.23
C THR A 417 17.96 2.52 -7.91
N PHE A 418 17.15 1.49 -7.68
CA PHE A 418 15.77 1.64 -7.22
C PHE A 418 15.72 1.64 -5.68
N PRO A 419 15.35 2.76 -5.03
CA PRO A 419 15.24 2.79 -3.58
C PRO A 419 14.01 1.99 -3.13
N VAL A 420 14.25 0.96 -2.31
CA VAL A 420 13.18 0.22 -1.62
C VAL A 420 13.15 0.71 -0.19
N ASN A 421 12.12 1.49 0.17
CA ASN A 421 11.97 1.93 1.56
C ASN A 421 11.70 0.73 2.47
N PRO A 422 12.49 0.50 3.53
CA PRO A 422 12.10 -0.44 4.56
C PRO A 422 10.87 0.12 5.32
N ASN A 423 9.89 -0.75 5.56
CA ASN A 423 8.62 -0.41 6.22
C ASN A 423 8.75 -0.25 7.76
N PHE A 424 9.91 0.18 8.25
CA PHE A 424 10.15 0.44 9.67
C PHE A 424 10.81 1.81 9.82
N GLY A 425 10.61 2.44 10.99
CA GLY A 425 11.03 3.80 11.30
C GLY A 425 12.48 4.17 10.97
N ASN A 426 12.77 5.48 10.96
CA ASN A 426 13.99 6.08 10.40
C ASN A 426 14.73 7.08 11.31
N SER A 427 14.51 7.06 12.64
CA SER A 427 15.25 7.93 13.56
C SER A 427 15.85 7.21 14.77
N VAL A 428 16.98 7.73 15.28
CA VAL A 428 17.64 7.31 16.51
C VAL A 428 17.93 8.53 17.39
N LYS A 429 17.80 8.40 18.71
CA LYS A 429 18.18 9.45 19.67
C LYS A 429 19.68 9.47 19.96
N VAL A 430 20.29 10.65 19.95
CA VAL A 430 21.73 10.90 20.14
C VAL A 430 22.00 11.90 21.27
N THR A 431 23.17 11.80 21.90
CA THR A 431 23.61 12.65 23.03
C THR A 431 25.10 12.99 22.91
N ASN A 432 25.62 13.77 23.86
CA ASN A 432 27.01 14.25 23.88
C ASN A 432 27.42 14.95 22.58
N PHE A 433 26.48 15.58 21.89
CA PHE A 433 26.75 16.21 20.60
C PHE A 433 27.88 17.26 20.72
N PHE A 434 28.93 17.09 19.93
CA PHE A 434 30.02 18.03 19.79
C PHE A 434 30.01 18.54 18.35
N ALA A 435 29.84 19.84 18.18
CA ALA A 435 29.63 20.45 16.88
C ALA A 435 30.92 20.69 16.08
N GLY A 436 32.11 20.29 16.56
CA GLY A 436 33.39 20.68 15.98
C GLY A 436 33.92 22.01 16.56
N ALA A 437 35.21 22.32 16.34
CA ALA A 437 35.86 23.49 16.96
C ALA A 437 36.76 24.31 16.02
N ASP A 438 36.77 24.01 14.72
CA ASP A 438 37.56 24.72 13.69
C ASP A 438 36.65 25.19 12.54
N GLU A 439 36.90 26.35 11.91
CA GLU A 439 35.95 27.02 10.99
C GLU A 439 35.50 26.17 9.78
N VAL A 440 36.28 25.14 9.42
CA VAL A 440 36.06 24.29 8.25
C VAL A 440 35.32 22.99 8.57
N SER A 441 35.30 22.57 9.84
CA SER A 441 34.80 21.24 10.25
C SER A 441 33.77 21.32 11.37
N VAL A 442 32.90 22.33 11.32
CA VAL A 442 31.74 22.46 12.21
C VAL A 442 30.51 21.77 11.61
N PHE A 443 29.68 21.14 12.45
CA PHE A 443 28.43 20.51 12.04
C PHE A 443 27.51 21.55 11.41
N ASN A 444 27.20 21.39 10.13
CA ASN A 444 26.29 22.26 9.42
C ASN A 444 25.05 21.45 8.98
N PRO A 445 23.88 21.68 9.60
CA PRO A 445 22.66 20.93 9.30
C PRO A 445 22.11 21.20 7.88
N GLU A 446 22.57 22.26 7.21
CA GLU A 446 22.11 22.64 5.86
C GLU A 446 22.94 22.00 4.74
N THR A 447 24.07 21.35 5.04
CA THR A 447 24.91 20.69 4.03
C THR A 447 24.59 19.20 3.91
N ILE A 448 23.78 18.85 2.90
CA ILE A 448 23.36 17.48 2.56
C ILE A 448 24.52 16.56 2.14
N SER A 449 25.73 17.08 1.89
CA SER A 449 26.84 16.33 1.31
C SER A 449 27.84 15.74 2.30
N THR A 450 27.68 15.96 3.61
CA THR A 450 28.64 15.44 4.60
C THR A 450 28.29 13.99 4.94
N SER A 451 29.10 13.05 4.45
CA SER A 451 28.99 11.65 4.84
C SER A 451 29.37 11.49 6.32
N TYR A 452 28.54 10.77 7.07
CA TYR A 452 28.85 10.41 8.45
C TYR A 452 29.36 8.99 8.52
N ASP A 453 30.43 8.80 9.27
CA ASP A 453 30.95 7.50 9.62
C ASP A 453 30.28 7.02 10.91
N ILE A 454 29.69 5.84 10.83
CA ILE A 454 29.13 5.15 11.99
C ILE A 454 30.22 4.26 12.57
N HIS A 455 30.43 4.34 13.88
CA HIS A 455 31.41 3.54 14.60
C HIS A 455 30.76 2.62 15.64
N CYS A 456 31.36 1.43 15.79
CA CYS A 456 30.96 0.43 16.79
C CYS A 456 31.51 0.69 18.20
N VAL A 457 32.18 1.82 18.41
CA VAL A 457 32.67 2.26 19.73
C VAL A 457 32.18 3.67 20.03
N LYS A 458 32.07 4.01 21.32
CA LYS A 458 31.76 5.39 21.75
C LYS A 458 32.84 6.36 21.26
N LYS A 459 32.46 7.61 21.01
CA LYS A 459 33.38 8.57 20.39
C LYS A 459 34.64 8.84 21.22
N ALA A 460 34.56 8.72 22.54
CA ALA A 460 35.70 8.93 23.45
C ALA A 460 36.82 7.90 23.26
N ASN A 461 36.50 6.73 22.70
CA ASN A 461 37.47 5.66 22.44
C ASN A 461 38.11 5.76 21.05
N LEU A 462 37.72 6.75 20.25
CA LEU A 462 38.31 7.02 18.95
C LEU A 462 39.49 8.01 19.11
N GLY A 463 40.65 7.64 18.56
CA GLY A 463 41.88 8.44 18.58
C GLY A 463 42.21 9.07 17.22
N ALA A 464 43.32 9.80 17.12
CA ALA A 464 43.78 10.43 15.88
C ALA A 464 44.55 9.47 14.93
N SER A 465 44.48 8.16 15.17
CA SER A 465 45.19 7.16 14.39
C SER A 465 44.29 6.61 13.28
N VAL A 466 44.72 6.78 12.03
CA VAL A 466 44.02 6.27 10.82
C VAL A 466 43.66 4.79 10.94
N THR A 467 44.57 3.99 11.49
CA THR A 467 44.35 2.55 11.68
C THR A 467 43.24 2.27 12.69
N LEU A 468 43.19 3.02 13.80
CA LEU A 468 42.16 2.84 14.84
C LEU A 468 40.78 3.31 14.35
N TYR A 469 40.75 4.42 13.62
CA TYR A 469 39.51 4.96 13.06
C TYR A 469 38.89 4.01 12.04
N ASN A 470 39.68 3.56 11.05
CA ASN A 470 39.18 2.67 9.99
C ASN A 470 38.81 1.28 10.50
N SER A 471 39.48 0.79 11.55
CA SER A 471 39.17 -0.52 12.14
C SER A 471 37.93 -0.50 13.04
N THR A 472 37.32 0.65 13.34
CA THR A 472 36.07 0.76 14.12
C THR A 472 34.90 1.34 13.33
N LYS A 473 35.15 1.73 12.07
CA LYS A 473 34.16 2.25 11.14
C LYS A 473 33.33 1.11 10.56
N ILE A 474 32.02 1.16 10.73
CA ILE A 474 31.10 0.08 10.39
C ILE A 474 30.06 0.46 9.34
N GLY A 475 29.90 1.74 9.03
CA GLY A 475 28.95 2.20 8.03
C GLY A 475 29.12 3.65 7.63
N ILE A 476 28.45 4.02 6.55
CA ILE A 476 28.34 5.40 6.07
C ILE A 476 26.85 5.73 6.01
N ASP A 477 26.50 6.91 6.52
CA ASP A 477 25.12 7.39 6.55
C ASP A 477 25.01 8.80 5.98
N TYR A 478 23.86 9.09 5.37
CA TYR A 478 23.50 10.40 4.87
C TYR A 478 22.31 10.92 5.66
N SER A 479 22.57 11.88 6.56
CA SER A 479 21.49 12.49 7.33
C SER A 479 20.96 13.74 6.64
N SER A 480 19.64 13.85 6.51
CA SER A 480 18.92 15.12 6.45
C SER A 480 17.85 15.11 7.53
N GLY A 481 18.10 15.79 8.64
CA GLY A 481 17.14 15.94 9.73
C GLY A 481 17.14 17.36 10.26
N ASP A 482 15.95 17.87 10.56
CA ASP A 482 15.74 19.14 11.25
C ASP A 482 16.24 19.07 12.69
N PHE A 483 17.01 20.08 13.10
CA PHE A 483 17.36 20.30 14.50
C PHE A 483 16.70 21.57 15.03
N ALA A 484 15.93 21.44 16.10
CA ALA A 484 15.63 22.53 17.01
C ALA A 484 16.80 22.68 17.99
N ASN A 485 17.49 23.81 17.94
CA ASN A 485 18.56 24.15 18.88
C ASN A 485 17.97 24.68 20.19
N VAL A 486 18.39 24.13 21.34
CA VAL A 486 18.37 24.87 22.62
C VAL A 486 19.70 24.63 23.31
N ALA A 487 20.35 25.73 23.68
CA ALA A 487 21.76 25.84 24.02
C ALA A 487 22.28 25.01 25.23
N VAL A 488 23.56 24.63 25.11
CA VAL A 488 24.59 24.41 26.15
C VAL A 488 24.29 23.46 27.33
N SER A 489 24.06 22.18 27.03
CA SER A 489 24.77 21.12 27.78
C SER A 489 25.08 19.96 26.84
N ASN A 490 26.25 19.36 26.99
CA ASN A 490 26.66 18.13 26.33
C ASN A 490 25.82 16.90 26.75
N THR A 491 24.58 17.09 27.24
CA THR A 491 23.68 16.03 27.71
C THR A 491 22.27 16.13 27.12
N ALA A 492 22.02 17.09 26.22
CA ALA A 492 20.76 17.18 25.50
C ALA A 492 20.60 16.00 24.54
N ILE A 493 19.37 15.45 24.48
CA ILE A 493 19.02 14.30 23.66
C ILE A 493 18.31 14.81 22.40
N PHE A 494 18.82 14.42 21.24
CA PHE A 494 18.31 14.84 19.93
C PHE A 494 17.80 13.65 19.14
N ASP A 495 16.77 13.83 18.31
CA ASP A 495 16.37 12.85 17.31
C ASP A 495 17.20 13.05 16.04
N MET A 496 18.01 12.04 15.70
CA MET A 496 18.80 12.00 14.47
C MET A 496 18.10 11.08 13.47
N TYR A 497 17.67 11.65 12.35
CA TYR A 497 17.07 10.90 11.24
C TYR A 497 18.15 10.37 10.31
N ILE A 498 18.11 9.07 10.04
CA ILE A 498 19.09 8.35 9.24
C ILE A 498 18.43 7.88 7.94
N PHE A 499 19.11 8.08 6.81
CA PHE A 499 18.59 7.75 5.48
C PHE A 499 19.68 7.10 4.64
N ASP A 500 19.29 6.12 3.82
CA ASP A 500 20.19 5.43 2.89
C ASP A 500 21.48 4.88 3.57
N THR A 501 21.33 4.31 4.77
CA THR A 501 22.46 3.81 5.58
C THR A 501 23.07 2.55 4.97
N GLN A 502 24.38 2.56 4.73
CA GLN A 502 25.14 1.40 4.24
C GLN A 502 26.18 0.92 5.27
N PHE A 503 26.14 -0.36 5.65
CA PHE A 503 27.13 -0.98 6.53
C PHE A 503 28.25 -1.65 5.73
N ASN A 504 29.50 -1.42 6.14
CA ASN A 504 30.70 -1.96 5.49
C ASN A 504 31.35 -3.01 6.39
N ALA A 505 31.74 -4.12 5.78
CA ALA A 505 32.45 -5.18 6.48
C ALA A 505 33.97 -4.90 6.52
N ILE A 506 34.64 -5.36 7.58
CA ILE A 506 36.10 -5.27 7.71
C ILE A 506 36.72 -6.59 7.29
N THR A 507 37.54 -6.56 6.24
CA THR A 507 38.27 -7.75 5.76
C THR A 507 39.73 -7.68 6.16
N ALA A 508 40.13 -8.63 7.01
CA ALA A 508 41.47 -8.72 7.56
C ALA A 508 42.03 -10.13 7.42
N ASN A 509 43.35 -10.22 7.30
CA ASN A 509 44.00 -11.51 7.47
C ASN A 509 43.82 -11.96 8.92
N ALA A 510 43.31 -13.15 9.10
CA ALA A 510 43.10 -13.75 10.41
C ALA A 510 43.98 -14.99 10.54
N MET A 511 44.67 -15.05 11.67
CA MET A 511 45.49 -16.17 12.07
C MET A 511 44.70 -16.96 13.11
N TYR A 512 44.31 -18.16 12.72
CA TYR A 512 43.58 -19.08 13.57
C TYR A 512 44.03 -20.51 13.27
N ASP A 513 43.96 -21.35 14.29
CA ASP A 513 44.21 -22.79 14.15
C ASP A 513 42.91 -23.57 14.37
N THR A 514 42.85 -24.77 13.83
CA THR A 514 41.64 -25.59 13.85
C THR A 514 41.28 -25.95 15.29
N GLY A 515 40.04 -25.65 15.71
CA GLY A 515 39.53 -25.97 17.04
C GLY A 515 39.80 -24.92 18.13
N SER A 516 40.46 -23.80 17.81
CA SER A 516 40.59 -22.66 18.73
C SER A 516 39.39 -21.71 18.65
N THR A 517 38.89 -21.21 19.78
CA THR A 517 37.90 -20.11 19.85
C THR A 517 38.55 -18.73 19.85
N THR A 518 39.87 -18.68 19.70
CA THR A 518 40.63 -17.43 19.58
C THR A 518 41.08 -17.24 18.15
N VAL A 519 40.86 -16.03 17.65
CA VAL A 519 41.26 -15.61 16.31
C VAL A 519 42.13 -14.37 16.45
N ILE A 520 43.37 -14.46 16.00
CA ILE A 520 44.29 -13.33 16.02
C ILE A 520 44.13 -12.58 14.71
N LEU A 521 43.63 -11.36 14.79
CA LEU A 521 43.43 -10.51 13.62
C LEU A 521 44.75 -9.80 13.26
N GLU A 522 44.92 -9.53 11.98
CA GLU A 522 46.02 -8.70 11.47
C GLU A 522 46.05 -7.35 12.19
N GLY A 523 47.21 -7.02 12.77
CA GLY A 523 47.35 -5.86 13.66
C GLY A 523 47.10 -4.53 12.96
N SER A 524 47.47 -4.42 11.68
CA SER A 524 47.23 -3.21 10.88
C SER A 524 45.76 -2.99 10.50
N LYS A 525 44.88 -3.96 10.75
CA LYS A 525 43.45 -3.91 10.39
C LYS A 525 42.50 -4.20 11.55
N SER A 526 43.03 -4.36 12.76
CA SER A 526 42.25 -4.66 13.96
C SER A 526 42.30 -3.49 14.95
N SER A 527 41.22 -3.34 15.72
CA SER A 527 41.03 -2.19 16.59
C SER A 527 42.02 -2.18 17.74
N ALA A 528 42.43 -0.99 18.17
CA ALA A 528 43.21 -0.81 19.39
C ALA A 528 42.31 -0.57 20.63
N VAL A 529 41.00 -0.74 20.50
CA VAL A 529 40.00 -0.54 21.57
C VAL A 529 39.41 -1.89 21.96
N ALA A 530 39.38 -2.16 23.27
CA ALA A 530 38.77 -3.38 23.81
C ALA A 530 37.28 -3.41 23.49
N ASP A 531 36.73 -4.60 23.28
CA ASP A 531 35.29 -4.81 23.03
C ASP A 531 34.74 -4.20 21.73
N ALA A 532 35.58 -3.62 20.88
CA ALA A 532 35.15 -2.89 19.68
C ALA A 532 34.30 -3.69 18.70
N TYR A 533 34.37 -5.03 18.73
CA TYR A 533 33.64 -5.89 17.80
C TYR A 533 32.55 -6.73 18.47
N ASN A 534 32.21 -6.43 19.71
CA ASN A 534 31.25 -7.24 20.45
C ASN A 534 29.87 -7.19 19.78
N GLY A 535 29.25 -8.37 19.62
CA GLY A 535 27.98 -8.53 18.90
C GLY A 535 28.12 -8.63 17.38
N ALA A 536 29.26 -8.19 16.81
CA ALA A 536 29.52 -8.28 15.37
C ALA A 536 29.74 -9.74 14.91
N LYS A 537 29.56 -9.98 13.61
CA LYS A 537 29.66 -11.33 13.03
C LYS A 537 30.95 -11.51 12.24
N ILE A 538 31.81 -12.45 12.61
CA ILE A 538 33.02 -12.79 11.86
C ILE A 538 32.84 -14.04 11.01
N THR A 539 33.24 -13.94 9.75
CA THR A 539 33.10 -14.98 8.73
C THR A 539 34.47 -15.35 8.19
N ALA A 540 34.80 -16.64 8.21
CA ALA A 540 36.01 -17.20 7.60
C ALA A 540 35.59 -18.33 6.64
N GLY A 541 35.89 -18.18 5.34
CA GLY A 541 35.33 -19.07 4.32
C GLY A 541 33.80 -19.01 4.30
N THR A 542 33.12 -20.16 4.43
CA THR A 542 31.65 -20.24 4.48
C THR A 542 31.07 -20.20 5.89
N GLU A 543 31.90 -20.11 6.93
CA GLU A 543 31.46 -20.20 8.32
C GLU A 543 31.40 -18.82 8.97
N THR A 544 30.30 -18.52 9.67
CA THR A 544 30.09 -17.25 10.40
C THR A 544 29.88 -17.50 11.89
N ARG A 545 30.43 -16.62 12.75
CA ARG A 545 30.41 -16.67 14.21
C ARG A 545 30.14 -15.30 14.80
N VAL A 546 29.73 -15.24 16.06
CA VAL A 546 29.55 -13.98 16.79
C VAL A 546 30.79 -13.73 17.62
N ILE A 547 31.30 -12.50 17.57
CA ILE A 547 32.37 -12.05 18.47
C ILE A 547 31.72 -11.66 19.79
N ASN A 548 32.13 -12.33 20.86
CA ASN A 548 31.62 -12.04 22.19
C ASN A 548 32.51 -11.03 22.93
N ASP A 549 33.81 -11.06 22.62
CA ASP A 549 34.83 -10.23 23.26
C ASP A 549 36.00 -10.01 22.29
N TYR A 550 36.70 -8.88 22.44
CA TYR A 550 37.90 -8.54 21.68
C TYR A 550 38.99 -7.94 22.58
N THR A 551 40.12 -8.66 22.67
CA THR A 551 41.29 -8.29 23.47
C THR A 551 42.39 -7.65 22.62
N VAL A 552 42.73 -6.40 22.94
CA VAL A 552 43.64 -5.56 22.14
C VAL A 552 45.11 -6.00 22.20
N THR A 553 45.66 -6.32 23.36
CA THR A 553 47.13 -6.53 23.52
C THR A 553 47.69 -7.64 22.62
N SER A 554 46.83 -8.58 22.22
CA SER A 554 47.15 -9.68 21.32
C SER A 554 46.28 -9.70 20.05
N ASN A 555 45.55 -8.62 19.77
CA ASN A 555 44.58 -8.49 18.66
C ASN A 555 43.66 -9.71 18.53
N THR A 556 43.19 -10.23 19.66
CA THR A 556 42.51 -11.52 19.72
C THR A 556 41.01 -11.32 19.87
N ALA A 557 40.25 -11.75 18.86
CA ALA A 557 38.80 -11.87 18.97
C ALA A 557 38.44 -13.24 19.57
N THR A 558 37.64 -13.21 20.64
CA THR A 558 37.04 -14.41 21.23
C THR A 558 35.67 -14.62 20.62
N ILE A 559 35.57 -15.67 19.84
CA ILE A 559 34.34 -16.01 19.12
C ILE A 559 33.53 -17.05 19.89
N ASN A 560 32.22 -17.02 19.69
CA ASN A 560 31.31 -17.91 20.40
C ASN A 560 31.52 -19.41 20.08
N LEU A 561 32.15 -19.77 18.96
CA LEU A 561 32.47 -21.15 18.59
C LEU A 561 33.63 -21.22 17.55
N ALA A 562 34.52 -22.21 17.66
CA ALA A 562 35.72 -22.35 16.80
C ALA A 562 35.42 -22.58 15.30
N PHE A 563 36.39 -22.26 14.44
CA PHE A 563 36.38 -22.55 12.99
C PHE A 563 37.00 -23.93 12.67
N SER A 564 36.56 -24.55 11.57
CA SER A 564 36.87 -25.96 11.24
C SER A 564 37.98 -26.22 10.19
N THR A 565 38.53 -25.22 9.48
CA THR A 565 39.42 -25.41 8.29
C THR A 565 40.77 -24.65 8.36
N ALA A 566 41.85 -25.17 7.74
CA ALA A 566 43.22 -24.62 7.80
C ALA A 566 43.74 -24.00 6.48
N SER A 567 44.51 -22.90 6.56
CA SER A 567 45.02 -22.13 5.40
C SER A 567 46.42 -22.55 4.86
N THR A 568 46.60 -22.45 3.53
CA THR A 568 47.83 -22.79 2.79
C THR A 568 48.87 -21.66 2.75
N THR A 569 48.46 -20.39 2.89
CA THR A 569 49.36 -19.22 2.91
C THR A 569 49.99 -19.05 4.29
N LYS A 570 51.28 -18.66 4.32
CA LYS A 570 52.07 -18.49 5.55
C LYS A 570 52.69 -17.10 5.63
N SER A 571 52.95 -16.66 6.87
CA SER A 571 53.75 -15.47 7.15
C SER A 571 54.81 -15.76 8.18
N PHE A 572 55.93 -15.03 8.10
CA PHE A 572 56.92 -15.04 9.18
C PHE A 572 57.71 -13.74 9.27
N LEU A 573 58.13 -13.43 10.50
CA LEU A 573 58.82 -12.21 10.87
C LEU A 573 60.34 -12.36 10.76
N LEU A 574 61.04 -11.38 10.19
CA LEU A 574 62.50 -11.36 10.12
C LEU A 574 63.12 -10.53 11.25
N SER A 575 64.23 -11.01 11.80
CA SER A 575 65.01 -10.29 12.80
C SER A 575 65.69 -9.06 12.22
N VAL A 576 66.25 -9.23 11.01
CA VAL A 576 66.94 -8.36 10.04
C VAL A 576 66.12 -7.76 8.88
N SER A 577 66.46 -6.59 8.29
CA SER A 577 65.99 -6.16 6.95
C SER A 577 67.05 -6.52 5.92
N PHE A 578 66.65 -6.78 4.68
CA PHE A 578 67.56 -6.94 3.54
C PHE A 578 68.06 -5.57 3.02
N SER A 579 69.17 -5.53 2.27
CA SER A 579 69.71 -4.26 1.73
C SER A 579 68.89 -3.68 0.57
N SER A 580 68.02 -4.48 -0.03
CA SER A 580 66.98 -4.03 -0.94
C SER A 580 65.69 -4.79 -0.64
N ASP A 581 64.56 -4.09 -0.76
CA ASP A 581 63.26 -4.66 -0.41
C ASP A 581 62.89 -5.80 -1.39
N PRO A 582 62.49 -6.98 -0.87
CA PRO A 582 61.99 -8.07 -1.70
C PRO A 582 60.77 -7.61 -2.51
N VAL A 583 60.85 -7.71 -3.82
CA VAL A 583 59.71 -7.53 -4.72
C VAL A 583 59.00 -8.84 -5.00
N ALA A 584 57.73 -8.73 -5.39
CA ALA A 584 56.97 -9.86 -5.89
C ALA A 584 57.78 -10.55 -7.00
N THR A 585 57.88 -11.88 -6.92
CA THR A 585 58.74 -12.78 -7.71
C THR A 585 60.12 -13.08 -7.14
N ASN A 586 60.69 -12.26 -6.25
CA ASN A 586 61.92 -12.62 -5.53
C ASN A 586 61.71 -13.85 -4.64
N LYS A 587 62.81 -14.54 -4.34
CA LYS A 587 62.79 -15.71 -3.46
C LYS A 587 63.60 -15.45 -2.22
N ILE A 588 63.08 -15.92 -1.09
CA ILE A 588 63.83 -15.97 0.16
C ILE A 588 64.23 -17.41 0.39
N THR A 589 65.53 -17.63 0.49
CA THR A 589 66.11 -18.95 0.63
C THR A 589 66.85 -19.04 1.95
N ASN A 590 67.00 -20.25 2.48
CA ASN A 590 67.88 -20.48 3.63
C ASN A 590 69.38 -20.49 3.27
N HIS A 591 69.74 -20.17 2.02
CA HIS A 591 71.13 -20.21 1.55
C HIS A 591 71.41 -19.16 0.48
N ALA A 592 72.61 -18.56 0.49
CA ALA A 592 72.98 -17.43 -0.38
C ALA A 592 73.06 -17.78 -1.88
N THR A 593 73.43 -19.02 -2.21
CA THR A 593 73.40 -19.53 -3.58
C THR A 593 72.12 -20.34 -3.78
N PHE A 594 71.27 -19.91 -4.72
CA PHE A 594 69.93 -20.47 -4.91
C PHE A 594 69.90 -21.98 -5.18
N GLY A 595 70.79 -22.48 -6.04
CA GLY A 595 70.87 -23.92 -6.38
C GLY A 595 71.23 -24.84 -5.20
N SER A 596 71.64 -24.29 -4.05
CA SER A 596 71.94 -25.03 -2.83
C SER A 596 70.91 -24.81 -1.71
N ALA A 597 69.85 -24.04 -1.97
CA ALA A 597 68.79 -23.79 -1.00
C ALA A 597 67.88 -25.02 -0.82
N THR A 598 67.63 -25.42 0.43
CA THR A 598 66.74 -26.57 0.75
C THR A 598 65.36 -26.15 1.20
N LYS A 599 65.20 -24.86 1.55
CA LYS A 599 63.92 -24.22 1.83
C LYS A 599 63.82 -22.97 1.00
N ILE A 600 62.75 -22.92 0.20
CA ILE A 600 62.51 -21.81 -0.70
C ILE A 600 61.12 -21.29 -0.41
N PHE A 601 61.09 -20.01 -0.06
CA PHE A 601 59.87 -19.26 0.11
C PHE A 601 59.74 -18.29 -1.04
N SER A 602 58.64 -18.44 -1.76
CA SER A 602 58.30 -17.51 -2.82
C SER A 602 57.63 -16.30 -2.22
N VAL A 603 58.29 -15.15 -2.33
CA VAL A 603 57.73 -13.90 -1.84
C VAL A 603 56.60 -13.49 -2.76
N THR A 604 55.42 -13.36 -2.16
CA THR A 604 54.26 -12.75 -2.81
C THR A 604 54.22 -11.26 -2.47
N SER A 605 54.49 -10.93 -1.21
CA SER A 605 54.65 -9.55 -0.74
C SER A 605 55.56 -9.49 0.49
N TYR A 606 56.13 -8.31 0.73
CA TYR A 606 56.96 -8.01 1.89
C TYR A 606 56.52 -6.71 2.53
N ASP A 607 56.33 -6.72 3.85
CA ASP A 607 56.10 -5.52 4.62
C ASP A 607 57.43 -5.07 5.25
N PRO A 608 58.02 -3.95 4.80
CA PRO A 608 59.29 -3.46 5.31
C PRO A 608 59.18 -2.84 6.72
N LEU A 609 57.99 -2.40 7.15
CA LEU A 609 57.77 -1.80 8.48
C LEU A 609 57.75 -2.89 9.55
N GLU A 610 57.06 -3.99 9.27
CA GLU A 610 57.06 -5.15 10.15
C GLU A 610 58.24 -6.08 9.89
N ARG A 611 58.98 -5.92 8.80
CA ARG A 611 60.00 -6.88 8.32
C ARG A 611 59.40 -8.27 8.09
N ARG A 612 58.13 -8.33 7.71
CA ARG A 612 57.35 -9.57 7.63
C ARG A 612 57.18 -9.99 6.19
N ALA A 613 57.54 -11.24 5.90
CA ALA A 613 57.45 -11.81 4.56
C ALA A 613 56.21 -12.69 4.43
N TYR A 614 55.45 -12.49 3.35
CA TYR A 614 54.24 -13.24 3.03
C TYR A 614 54.40 -14.03 1.74
N GLY A 615 53.81 -15.21 1.73
CA GLY A 615 53.89 -16.08 0.57
C GLY A 615 53.74 -17.54 0.92
N THR A 616 54.23 -18.36 0.00
CA THR A 616 54.05 -19.80 0.06
C THR A 616 55.41 -20.48 0.13
N MET A 617 55.49 -21.50 0.96
CA MET A 617 56.63 -22.41 0.94
C MET A 617 56.56 -23.20 -0.36
N THR A 618 57.45 -22.89 -1.30
CA THR A 618 57.50 -23.57 -2.61
C THR A 618 58.35 -24.83 -2.52
N THR A 619 59.26 -24.90 -1.56
CA THR A 619 60.06 -26.10 -1.30
C THR A 619 60.41 -26.19 0.18
N GLY A 620 60.28 -27.39 0.74
CA GLY A 620 60.55 -27.67 2.15
C GLY A 620 59.43 -27.22 3.09
N THR A 621 59.61 -27.52 4.37
CA THR A 621 58.69 -27.09 5.45
C THR A 621 58.98 -25.65 5.87
N ALA A 622 58.00 -25.04 6.56
CA ALA A 622 58.14 -23.70 7.13
C ALA A 622 59.50 -23.46 7.82
N PHE A 623 60.03 -22.24 7.72
CA PHE A 623 61.25 -21.87 8.43
C PHE A 623 61.02 -21.92 9.94
N ALA A 624 61.96 -22.46 10.69
CA ALA A 624 61.87 -22.43 12.15
C ALA A 624 62.37 -21.07 12.67
N HIS A 625 61.97 -20.71 13.90
CA HIS A 625 62.58 -19.58 14.61
C HIS A 625 64.12 -19.70 14.60
N GLY A 626 64.82 -18.60 14.40
CA GLY A 626 66.28 -18.49 14.28
C GLY A 626 66.86 -18.84 12.90
N THR A 627 66.08 -19.35 11.94
CA THR A 627 66.63 -19.78 10.64
C THR A 627 67.19 -18.61 9.86
N THR A 628 68.47 -18.68 9.44
CA THR A 628 69.09 -17.65 8.58
C THR A 628 68.58 -17.73 7.15
N VAL A 629 68.28 -16.58 6.55
CA VAL A 629 67.72 -16.47 5.20
C VAL A 629 68.41 -15.40 4.35
N HIS A 630 68.26 -15.52 3.03
CA HIS A 630 68.92 -14.74 1.99
C HIS A 630 67.92 -14.37 0.88
N LEU A 631 68.06 -13.18 0.30
CA LEU A 631 67.20 -12.68 -0.78
C LEU A 631 67.86 -12.89 -2.16
N VAL A 632 67.12 -13.47 -3.10
CA VAL A 632 67.60 -13.68 -4.48
C VAL A 632 66.58 -13.23 -5.51
N ASN A 633 67.05 -12.94 -6.72
CA ASN A 633 66.22 -12.54 -7.85
C ASN A 633 65.24 -13.65 -8.27
N SER A 634 64.31 -13.30 -9.15
CA SER A 634 63.13 -14.11 -9.45
C SER A 634 63.42 -15.43 -10.16
N ASP A 635 64.48 -15.48 -10.95
CA ASP A 635 65.01 -16.70 -11.56
C ASP A 635 66.07 -17.40 -10.67
N GLY A 636 66.37 -16.82 -9.50
CA GLY A 636 67.30 -17.34 -8.52
C GLY A 636 68.77 -17.31 -8.97
N THR A 637 69.09 -16.63 -10.07
CA THR A 637 70.44 -16.62 -10.64
C THR A 637 71.39 -15.62 -9.98
N VAL A 638 70.87 -14.57 -9.33
CA VAL A 638 71.64 -13.47 -8.75
C VAL A 638 71.14 -13.13 -7.34
N ASN A 639 72.07 -13.04 -6.39
CA ASN A 639 71.79 -12.50 -5.06
C ASN A 639 71.70 -10.97 -5.16
N ILE A 640 70.59 -10.40 -4.70
CA ILE A 640 70.30 -8.98 -4.85
C ILE A 640 70.75 -8.19 -3.60
N ASP A 641 71.08 -8.87 -2.50
CA ASP A 641 71.51 -8.20 -1.28
C ASP A 641 73.05 -8.02 -1.25
N VAL A 642 73.53 -6.79 -1.47
CA VAL A 642 74.96 -6.49 -1.75
C VAL A 642 75.77 -6.04 -0.52
N VAL A 643 75.14 -5.69 0.61
CA VAL A 643 75.90 -5.27 1.81
C VAL A 643 75.74 -6.31 2.90
N GLY A 644 76.47 -7.42 2.75
CA GLY A 644 76.34 -8.68 3.50
C GLY A 644 75.70 -8.59 4.89
N GLY A 645 74.46 -9.06 5.04
CA GLY A 645 73.76 -9.10 6.34
C GLY A 645 72.66 -10.15 6.40
N LYS A 646 72.92 -11.24 7.13
CA LYS A 646 72.07 -12.43 7.33
C LYS A 646 70.84 -12.13 8.21
N ALA A 647 69.62 -12.25 7.68
CA ALA A 647 68.38 -12.12 8.46
C ALA A 647 67.94 -13.49 9.04
N THR A 648 67.32 -13.53 10.23
CA THR A 648 66.79 -14.78 10.83
C THR A 648 65.29 -14.74 11.06
N VAL A 649 64.58 -15.86 10.94
CA VAL A 649 63.11 -15.94 11.09
C VAL A 649 62.68 -16.03 12.56
N ASN A 650 61.56 -15.42 12.97
CA ASN A 650 61.10 -15.41 14.38
C ASN A 650 59.85 -16.29 14.67
N THR A 651 58.75 -16.21 13.92
CA THR A 651 57.56 -17.06 14.19
C THR A 651 56.79 -17.33 12.90
N VAL A 652 56.15 -18.50 12.74
CA VAL A 652 55.36 -18.88 11.55
C VAL A 652 53.93 -19.28 11.93
N MET A 653 52.91 -18.74 11.24
CA MET A 653 51.48 -19.01 11.47
C MET A 653 50.70 -19.28 10.16
N ASN A 654 49.51 -19.88 10.28
CA ASN A 654 48.54 -20.05 9.18
C ASN A 654 47.74 -18.77 9.00
N VAL A 655 47.52 -18.33 7.76
CA VAL A 655 46.87 -17.03 7.48
C VAL A 655 45.74 -17.21 6.47
N GLY A 656 44.49 -16.97 6.88
CA GLY A 656 43.30 -16.95 6.01
C GLY A 656 42.62 -15.58 6.01
N GLU A 657 41.87 -15.24 4.97
CA GLU A 657 41.08 -14.01 4.93
C GLU A 657 39.77 -14.19 5.68
N SER A 658 39.48 -13.30 6.63
CA SER A 658 38.23 -13.28 7.38
C SER A 658 37.58 -11.90 7.30
N THR A 659 36.25 -11.89 7.36
CA THR A 659 35.44 -10.67 7.22
C THR A 659 34.55 -10.49 8.44
N ILE A 660 34.55 -9.31 9.05
CA ILE A 660 33.68 -8.94 10.16
C ILE A 660 32.54 -8.06 9.64
N ASN A 661 31.30 -8.48 9.87
CA ASN A 661 30.07 -7.85 9.37
C ASN A 661 29.28 -7.19 10.51
N PHE A 662 28.67 -6.05 10.22
CA PHE A 662 27.98 -5.17 11.16
C PHE A 662 26.55 -4.83 10.75
N SER A 663 25.77 -4.29 11.67
CA SER A 663 24.39 -3.82 11.48
C SER A 663 24.05 -2.64 12.41
N VAL A 664 22.81 -2.13 12.33
CA VAL A 664 22.31 -1.03 13.18
C VAL A 664 22.41 -1.31 14.68
N ARG A 665 22.48 -2.58 15.10
CA ARG A 665 22.53 -2.97 16.51
C ARG A 665 23.82 -2.54 17.19
N GLU A 666 24.94 -2.60 16.46
CA GLU A 666 26.29 -2.37 16.99
C GLU A 666 26.70 -0.89 16.93
N MET A 667 25.78 0.03 16.62
CA MET A 667 26.07 1.47 16.53
C MET A 667 26.25 2.10 17.91
N GLU A 668 27.37 2.79 18.10
CA GLU A 668 27.69 3.45 19.36
C GLU A 668 28.00 4.94 19.25
N SER A 669 28.55 5.37 18.12
CA SER A 669 28.75 6.78 17.83
C SER A 669 28.68 7.08 16.34
N ILE A 670 28.41 8.35 16.04
CA ILE A 670 28.32 8.87 14.68
C ILE A 670 29.20 10.11 14.61
N LEU A 671 30.08 10.17 13.61
CA LEU A 671 31.05 11.24 13.42
C LEU A 671 31.09 11.65 11.95
N ILE A 672 31.44 12.90 11.66
CA ILE A 672 31.71 13.28 10.26
C ILE A 672 32.93 12.52 9.74
N ALA A 673 32.80 11.97 8.53
CA ALA A 673 33.91 11.37 7.82
C ALA A 673 34.98 12.43 7.53
N ASN A 674 36.22 12.20 7.96
CA ASN A 674 37.33 13.12 7.68
C ASN A 674 38.57 12.39 7.11
N SER A 675 39.33 13.11 6.28
CA SER A 675 40.54 12.56 5.65
C SER A 675 41.73 12.43 6.62
N THR A 676 41.62 12.99 7.82
CA THR A 676 42.65 12.93 8.87
C THR A 676 42.34 11.87 9.93
N TYR A 677 41.15 11.25 9.86
CA TYR A 677 40.72 10.09 10.64
C TYR A 677 40.81 10.26 12.17
N GLY A 678 40.56 11.48 12.67
CA GLY A 678 40.66 11.83 14.08
C GLY A 678 39.41 12.54 14.62
N THR A 679 39.21 12.48 15.94
CA THR A 679 38.07 13.10 16.65
C THR A 679 38.30 14.54 17.09
N ALA A 680 39.54 15.03 16.97
CA ALA A 680 39.89 16.39 17.37
C ALA A 680 39.22 17.39 16.41
N ASN A 681 38.45 18.32 16.99
CA ASN A 681 37.77 19.42 16.28
C ASN A 681 36.74 18.97 15.22
N THR A 682 36.31 17.70 15.23
CA THR A 682 35.33 17.16 14.27
C THR A 682 33.98 16.85 14.90
N PRO A 683 32.87 17.02 14.16
CA PRO A 683 31.56 16.84 14.72
C PRO A 683 31.29 15.37 15.04
N SER A 684 30.76 15.14 16.23
CA SER A 684 30.65 13.81 16.80
C SER A 684 29.60 13.72 17.90
N MET A 685 28.86 12.62 17.89
CA MET A 685 27.81 12.34 18.86
C MET A 685 27.82 10.86 19.24
N ASP A 686 27.34 10.60 20.46
CA ASP A 686 27.14 9.24 20.94
C ASP A 686 25.67 8.85 20.75
N ILE A 687 25.41 7.57 20.49
CA ILE A 687 24.05 7.03 20.58
C ILE A 687 23.62 7.06 22.04
N ASP A 688 22.46 7.68 22.31
CA ASP A 688 21.91 7.81 23.66
C ASP A 688 21.31 6.50 24.16
N ASN A 689 21.30 6.30 25.48
CA ASN A 689 20.74 5.10 26.09
C ASN A 689 19.22 4.95 25.84
N SER A 690 18.47 6.04 25.59
CA SER A 690 17.05 5.98 25.19
C SER A 690 16.82 5.32 23.82
N SER A 691 17.86 5.26 22.98
CA SER A 691 17.91 4.51 21.72
C SER A 691 18.38 3.07 21.88
N LYS A 692 18.60 2.59 23.10
CA LYS A 692 18.90 1.18 23.35
C LYS A 692 17.62 0.40 23.60
N VAL A 693 17.66 -0.89 23.27
CA VAL A 693 16.54 -1.81 23.53
C VAL A 693 16.28 -1.91 25.04
N ASP A 694 17.34 -2.05 25.84
CA ASP A 694 17.30 -1.82 27.28
C ASP A 694 17.94 -0.47 27.61
N THR A 695 17.14 0.49 28.04
CA THR A 695 17.61 1.87 28.29
C THR A 695 18.52 2.00 29.51
N ASN A 696 18.69 0.95 30.31
CA ASN A 696 19.57 0.95 31.48
C ASN A 696 20.93 0.25 31.25
N ASP A 697 21.15 -0.38 30.08
CA ASP A 697 22.40 -1.07 29.72
C ASP A 697 23.03 -0.46 28.47
N SER A 698 24.21 0.16 28.65
CA SER A 698 24.94 0.84 27.56
C SER A 698 25.60 -0.09 26.56
N THR A 699 25.67 -1.40 26.84
CA THR A 699 26.20 -2.42 25.93
C THR A 699 25.08 -3.11 25.13
N SER A 700 23.82 -2.72 25.37
CA SER A 700 22.64 -3.24 24.69
C SER A 700 22.54 -2.73 23.25
N ASN A 701 21.77 -3.46 22.43
CA ASN A 701 21.58 -3.15 21.02
C ASN A 701 20.83 -1.83 20.81
N THR A 702 21.21 -1.10 19.77
CA THR A 702 20.50 0.12 19.32
C THR A 702 19.20 -0.20 18.55
N LYS A 703 18.16 0.61 18.71
CA LYS A 703 16.83 0.53 18.03
C LYS A 703 16.49 1.83 17.26
N ILE A 704 15.51 1.77 16.35
CA ILE A 704 15.06 2.87 15.47
C ILE A 704 13.56 3.18 15.71
N PHE A 705 13.14 4.46 15.62
CA PHE A 705 11.78 4.97 15.86
C PHE A 705 11.04 5.42 14.57
N ASP A 706 9.70 5.34 14.57
CA ASP A 706 8.82 5.78 13.46
C ASP A 706 8.65 7.31 13.40
N THR A 707 8.33 7.84 12.20
CA THR A 707 8.10 9.28 11.98
C THR A 707 6.66 9.72 12.31
N ASN A 708 6.48 10.97 12.77
CA ASN A 708 5.16 11.57 13.04
C ASN A 708 4.47 12.16 11.79
N LEU A 709 5.05 11.99 10.60
CA LEU A 709 4.55 12.51 9.32
C LEU A 709 3.88 11.40 8.48
N ASN A 710 2.53 11.41 8.38
CA ASN A 710 1.83 10.60 7.37
C ASN A 710 1.99 11.22 5.98
N SER A 711 2.17 10.40 4.94
CA SER A 711 2.31 10.82 3.55
C SER A 711 1.05 11.53 3.03
N LEU A 712 1.23 12.66 2.33
CA LEU A 712 0.16 13.40 1.66
C LEU A 712 -0.52 12.57 0.56
N VAL A 713 -1.85 12.66 0.46
CA VAL A 713 -2.65 11.99 -0.58
C VAL A 713 -2.50 12.66 -1.97
N PHE A 714 -1.80 13.79 -2.09
CA PHE A 714 -1.47 14.41 -3.40
C PHE A 714 -0.05 15.02 -3.44
N PRO A 715 0.65 14.93 -4.59
CA PRO A 715 2.00 15.48 -4.75
C PRO A 715 2.02 17.02 -4.79
N ILE A 716 3.11 17.62 -4.29
CA ILE A 716 3.35 19.07 -4.30
C ILE A 716 3.41 19.58 -5.76
N GLY A 717 2.70 20.68 -6.06
CA GLY A 717 2.71 21.29 -7.40
C GLY A 717 4.08 21.84 -7.79
N PHE A 718 4.53 21.53 -9.01
CA PHE A 718 5.89 21.81 -9.53
C PHE A 718 6.31 23.30 -9.47
N ASP A 719 5.36 24.25 -9.52
CA ASP A 719 5.65 25.69 -9.47
C ASP A 719 6.13 26.19 -8.10
N ASN A 720 5.93 25.39 -7.04
CA ASN A 720 6.24 25.75 -5.64
C ASN A 720 7.55 25.11 -5.15
N VAL A 721 8.38 24.63 -6.06
CA VAL A 721 9.66 24.00 -5.73
C VAL A 721 10.77 25.06 -5.78
N LYS A 722 11.54 25.17 -4.70
CA LYS A 722 12.69 26.09 -4.60
C LYS A 722 13.80 25.62 -5.54
N GLY A 723 14.25 26.51 -6.44
CA GLY A 723 15.43 26.25 -7.25
C GLY A 723 16.74 26.44 -6.50
N LEU A 724 17.73 25.63 -6.85
CA LEU A 724 19.09 25.72 -6.31
C LEU A 724 19.70 27.04 -6.79
N GLY A 725 20.20 27.89 -5.91
CA GLY A 725 20.73 29.20 -6.29
C GLY A 725 22.06 29.52 -5.66
N THR A 726 22.76 30.47 -6.28
CA THR A 726 24.06 30.92 -5.78
C THR A 726 23.88 32.19 -4.98
N GLN A 727 24.36 32.18 -3.74
CA GLN A 727 24.38 33.35 -2.87
C GLN A 727 25.65 34.17 -3.12
N SER A 728 25.51 35.50 -3.29
CA SER A 728 26.65 36.41 -3.32
C SER A 728 26.40 37.59 -2.38
N GLY A 729 27.15 37.63 -1.27
CA GLY A 729 26.89 38.56 -0.17
C GLY A 729 25.54 38.27 0.52
N SER A 730 24.81 39.31 0.94
CA SER A 730 23.49 39.16 1.60
C SER A 730 22.31 38.98 0.63
N THR A 731 22.57 38.79 -0.67
CA THR A 731 21.52 38.65 -1.69
C THR A 731 21.62 37.25 -2.32
N PHE A 732 20.55 36.47 -2.19
CA PHE A 732 20.43 35.14 -2.80
C PHE A 732 19.84 35.28 -4.21
N THR A 733 20.51 34.73 -5.22
CA THR A 733 19.92 34.61 -6.57
C THR A 733 19.60 33.15 -6.79
N ALA A 734 18.33 32.78 -6.68
CA ALA A 734 17.87 31.42 -7.02
C ALA A 734 18.25 31.13 -8.49
N GLU A 735 18.96 30.04 -8.81
CA GLU A 735 18.84 29.51 -10.16
C GLU A 735 17.45 28.88 -10.20
N GLY A 736 16.53 29.57 -10.85
CA GLY A 736 15.14 29.16 -10.89
C GLY A 736 15.06 27.75 -11.46
N ILE A 737 14.34 26.84 -10.79
CA ILE A 737 13.96 25.58 -11.41
C ILE A 737 13.23 25.93 -12.69
N SER A 738 13.79 25.46 -13.79
CA SER A 738 13.18 25.55 -15.10
C SER A 738 12.45 24.25 -15.38
N PHE A 739 11.20 24.33 -15.81
CA PHE A 739 10.44 23.17 -16.24
C PHE A 739 10.08 23.29 -17.70
N GLN A 740 10.13 22.16 -18.40
CA GLN A 740 9.97 22.11 -19.83
C GLN A 740 8.54 21.79 -20.19
N ARG A 741 7.96 22.60 -21.07
CA ARG A 741 6.66 22.30 -21.68
C ARG A 741 6.67 22.66 -23.14
N LYS A 742 5.91 21.92 -23.94
CA LYS A 742 5.78 22.23 -25.37
C LYS A 742 4.83 23.41 -25.56
N GLU A 743 5.31 24.41 -26.28
CA GLU A 743 4.57 25.60 -26.65
C GLU A 743 4.36 25.62 -28.16
N VAL A 744 3.27 26.26 -28.59
CA VAL A 744 2.90 26.35 -30.00
C VAL A 744 3.24 27.74 -30.52
N LEU A 745 4.05 27.81 -31.58
CA LEU A 745 4.50 29.06 -32.20
C LEU A 745 4.07 29.09 -33.66
N ASP A 746 3.51 30.21 -34.12
CA ASP A 746 3.09 30.40 -35.51
C ASP A 746 4.19 31.13 -36.31
N THR A 747 4.59 30.62 -37.48
CA THR A 747 5.71 31.18 -38.25
C THR A 747 5.65 30.87 -39.76
N SER A 748 6.46 31.58 -40.54
CA SER A 748 6.58 31.41 -42.00
C SER A 748 8.01 31.08 -42.43
N PHE A 749 8.16 30.05 -43.27
CA PHE A 749 9.42 29.60 -43.85
C PHE A 749 9.61 30.22 -45.23
N SER A 750 10.82 30.70 -45.52
CA SER A 750 11.18 31.32 -46.81
C SER A 750 12.57 30.90 -47.27
N TYR A 751 12.81 30.87 -48.59
CA TYR A 751 14.11 30.46 -49.12
C TYR A 751 15.20 31.53 -48.95
N SER A 752 16.26 31.17 -48.23
CA SER A 752 17.51 31.91 -48.10
C SER A 752 18.65 30.91 -47.83
N ALA A 753 19.37 30.54 -48.89
CA ALA A 753 20.38 29.47 -48.88
C ALA A 753 19.85 28.15 -48.27
N GLY A 754 18.58 27.84 -48.53
CA GLY A 754 17.78 26.78 -47.91
C GLY A 754 16.40 27.29 -47.50
N LEU A 755 15.39 26.43 -47.41
CA LEU A 755 14.04 26.82 -46.99
C LEU A 755 13.94 26.80 -45.45
N ASN A 756 13.98 27.97 -44.80
CA ASN A 756 14.10 28.06 -43.34
C ASN A 756 13.27 29.17 -42.69
N ALA A 757 13.08 29.06 -41.37
CA ALA A 757 12.47 30.06 -40.50
C ALA A 757 13.26 30.13 -39.19
N THR A 758 13.33 31.33 -38.59
CA THR A 758 13.93 31.54 -37.27
C THR A 758 12.82 31.88 -36.28
N VAL A 759 12.73 31.13 -35.18
CA VAL A 759 11.64 31.26 -34.17
C VAL A 759 12.20 31.59 -32.79
N THR A 760 11.41 32.29 -31.96
CA THR A 760 11.80 32.78 -30.61
C THR A 760 10.80 32.32 -29.55
N SER A 761 11.28 32.02 -28.33
CA SER A 761 10.48 31.48 -27.22
C SER A 761 9.56 32.51 -26.54
N PRO A 762 8.52 32.06 -25.78
CA PRO A 762 7.66 32.94 -24.96
C PRO A 762 8.39 33.82 -23.93
N SER A 763 7.69 34.85 -23.43
CA SER A 763 8.28 35.81 -22.49
C SER A 763 8.69 35.15 -21.18
N GLY A 764 9.97 35.29 -20.82
CA GLY A 764 10.55 34.70 -19.61
C GLY A 764 10.98 33.24 -19.76
N THR A 765 11.01 32.68 -20.98
CA THR A 765 11.34 31.27 -21.24
C THR A 765 12.47 31.10 -22.26
N THR A 766 13.13 29.94 -22.30
CA THR A 766 14.14 29.54 -23.33
C THR A 766 13.70 28.30 -24.10
N PHE A 767 14.51 27.82 -25.07
CA PHE A 767 14.22 26.60 -25.85
C PHE A 767 15.21 25.46 -25.58
N GLU A 768 14.77 24.22 -25.80
CA GLU A 768 15.65 23.05 -25.72
C GLU A 768 16.57 22.89 -26.91
N VAL A 769 17.87 22.81 -26.65
CA VAL A 769 18.89 22.78 -27.72
C VAL A 769 19.76 21.52 -27.71
N GLU A 770 19.36 20.45 -27.00
CA GLU A 770 20.11 19.17 -26.93
C GLU A 770 21.59 19.34 -26.50
N GLY A 771 21.87 20.39 -25.71
CA GLY A 771 23.24 20.76 -25.31
C GLY A 771 24.13 21.29 -26.44
N LYS A 772 23.56 21.56 -27.62
CA LYS A 772 24.26 22.10 -28.78
C LYS A 772 24.53 23.59 -28.63
N GLY A 773 25.73 24.00 -29.00
CA GLY A 773 26.15 25.40 -29.02
C GLY A 773 25.59 26.15 -30.23
N THR A 774 25.71 27.48 -30.19
CA THR A 774 25.37 28.33 -31.33
C THR A 774 26.10 27.90 -32.60
N GLY A 775 25.36 27.77 -33.71
CA GLY A 775 25.85 27.33 -35.01
C GLY A 775 25.88 25.82 -35.20
N GLU A 776 25.60 25.04 -34.15
CA GLU A 776 25.49 23.59 -34.23
C GLU A 776 24.06 23.17 -34.58
N THR A 777 23.94 22.04 -35.27
CA THR A 777 22.64 21.43 -35.63
C THR A 777 22.29 20.34 -34.63
N LEU A 778 21.01 20.25 -34.28
CA LEU A 778 20.48 19.21 -33.40
C LEU A 778 20.61 17.83 -34.05
N ASP A 779 20.92 16.83 -33.23
CA ASP A 779 21.11 15.44 -33.68
C ASP A 779 19.77 14.71 -33.82
N SER A 780 18.77 15.08 -32.99
CA SER A 780 17.43 14.48 -32.99
C SER A 780 16.30 15.53 -32.90
N PRO A 781 16.24 16.51 -33.84
CA PRO A 781 15.36 17.67 -33.73
C PRO A 781 13.88 17.33 -33.60
N LYS A 782 13.45 16.15 -34.09
CA LYS A 782 12.05 15.69 -34.06
C LYS A 782 11.53 15.41 -32.65
N ALA A 783 12.41 15.20 -31.66
CA ALA A 783 12.00 15.05 -30.26
C ALA A 783 11.51 16.37 -29.67
N ASN A 784 12.18 17.47 -30.02
CA ASN A 784 12.01 18.76 -29.38
C ASN A 784 11.18 19.74 -30.22
N TYR A 785 11.22 19.61 -31.55
CA TYR A 785 10.58 20.51 -32.50
C TYR A 785 9.75 19.73 -33.51
N ILE A 786 8.47 20.07 -33.60
CA ILE A 786 7.55 19.51 -34.60
C ILE A 786 6.99 20.65 -35.43
N VAL A 787 7.18 20.59 -36.75
CA VAL A 787 6.70 21.62 -37.69
C VAL A 787 5.49 21.08 -38.45
N VAL A 788 4.37 21.77 -38.40
CA VAL A 788 3.13 21.40 -39.07
C VAL A 788 2.73 22.53 -40.01
N ALA A 789 2.67 22.27 -41.32
CA ALA A 789 2.34 23.29 -42.31
C ALA A 789 0.88 23.75 -42.14
N THR A 790 0.63 25.06 -42.09
CA THR A 790 -0.70 25.66 -41.89
C THR A 790 -1.34 26.10 -43.21
N ALA A 791 -0.57 26.16 -44.28
CA ALA A 791 -1.00 26.43 -45.64
C ALA A 791 -0.23 25.57 -46.66
N ASN A 792 -0.78 25.47 -47.88
CA ASN A 792 -0.08 24.86 -49.00
C ASN A 792 1.13 25.73 -49.39
N SER A 793 2.26 25.09 -49.66
CA SER A 793 3.50 25.79 -50.03
C SER A 793 3.41 26.56 -51.35
N ALA A 794 4.04 27.73 -51.40
CA ALA A 794 4.00 28.66 -52.53
C ALA A 794 5.36 28.77 -53.23
N SER A 795 5.35 28.72 -54.57
CA SER A 795 6.52 28.92 -55.44
C SER A 795 7.75 28.06 -55.09
N LEU A 796 7.55 26.86 -54.54
CA LEU A 796 8.65 25.92 -54.25
C LEU A 796 9.37 25.50 -55.53
N ALA A 797 10.69 25.42 -55.47
CA ALA A 797 11.52 24.89 -56.55
C ALA A 797 12.68 24.06 -56.01
N ASN A 798 13.25 23.21 -56.86
CA ASN A 798 14.53 22.53 -56.64
C ASN A 798 15.41 22.63 -57.90
N SER A 799 16.53 21.90 -57.93
CA SER A 799 17.44 21.85 -59.08
C SER A 799 16.82 21.32 -60.38
N THR A 800 15.65 20.68 -60.32
CA THR A 800 14.88 20.16 -61.47
C THR A 800 13.78 21.12 -61.95
N GLY A 801 13.52 22.22 -61.23
CA GLY A 801 12.54 23.25 -61.59
C GLY A 801 11.48 23.51 -60.51
N ALA A 802 10.37 24.13 -60.90
CA ALA A 802 9.27 24.46 -59.99
C ALA A 802 8.49 23.20 -59.55
N ILE A 803 8.13 23.14 -58.27
CA ILE A 803 7.41 22.05 -57.61
C ILE A 803 6.00 22.53 -57.30
N THR A 804 5.01 22.08 -58.07
CA THR A 804 3.60 22.49 -57.92
C THR A 804 2.67 21.36 -57.43
N SER A 805 3.16 20.12 -57.36
CA SER A 805 2.44 18.94 -56.87
C SER A 805 3.39 17.73 -56.69
N GLY A 806 2.96 16.69 -55.97
CA GLY A 806 3.69 15.41 -55.86
C GLY A 806 4.48 15.26 -54.55
N ALA A 807 5.35 14.24 -54.48
CA ALA A 807 5.98 13.78 -53.23
C ALA A 807 6.98 14.76 -52.58
N ASN A 808 7.30 15.89 -53.22
CA ASN A 808 8.16 16.95 -52.68
C ASN A 808 7.40 18.27 -52.45
N TYR A 809 6.09 18.29 -52.70
CA TYR A 809 5.23 19.44 -52.47
C TYR A 809 4.68 19.41 -51.04
N ILE A 810 4.80 20.52 -50.30
CA ILE A 810 4.33 20.61 -48.90
C ILE A 810 2.86 21.05 -48.90
N GLN A 811 2.01 20.21 -48.29
CA GLN A 811 0.56 20.43 -48.18
C GLN A 811 0.17 20.96 -46.80
N LYS A 812 -0.93 21.71 -46.74
CA LYS A 812 -1.54 22.13 -45.47
C LYS A 812 -1.86 20.91 -44.59
N GLY A 813 -1.50 20.99 -43.31
CA GLY A 813 -1.70 19.97 -42.29
C GLY A 813 -0.59 18.92 -42.22
N GLU A 814 0.39 18.97 -43.11
CA GLU A 814 1.48 18.00 -43.17
C GLU A 814 2.58 18.33 -42.14
N ILE A 815 3.12 17.29 -41.49
CA ILE A 815 4.32 17.43 -40.65
C ILE A 815 5.54 17.47 -41.58
N VAL A 816 6.32 18.54 -41.47
CA VAL A 816 7.47 18.79 -42.33
C VAL A 816 8.74 18.39 -41.59
N ASP A 817 9.49 17.46 -42.19
CA ASP A 817 10.81 17.08 -41.69
C ASP A 817 11.77 18.28 -41.73
N CYS A 818 12.58 18.45 -40.69
CA CYS A 818 13.46 19.60 -40.57
C CYS A 818 14.79 19.27 -39.90
N SER A 819 15.81 20.11 -40.16
CA SER A 819 16.97 20.26 -39.29
C SER A 819 16.86 21.57 -38.51
N VAL A 820 17.24 21.54 -37.24
CA VAL A 820 17.21 22.71 -36.36
C VAL A 820 18.64 23.08 -36.00
N GLU A 821 19.00 24.33 -36.26
CA GLU A 821 20.29 24.93 -35.92
C GLU A 821 20.09 25.94 -34.78
N VAL A 822 20.96 25.89 -33.79
CA VAL A 822 20.89 26.80 -32.64
C VAL A 822 21.45 28.16 -33.03
N ILE A 823 20.65 29.22 -32.86
CA ILE A 823 21.09 30.61 -33.10
C ILE A 823 21.42 31.29 -31.77
N ALA A 824 20.53 31.16 -30.78
CA ALA A 824 20.69 31.60 -29.40
C ALA A 824 19.84 30.72 -28.47
N THR A 825 20.03 30.85 -27.16
CA THR A 825 19.30 30.04 -26.15
C THR A 825 17.77 30.22 -26.20
N ASN A 826 17.29 31.37 -26.68
CA ASN A 826 15.86 31.64 -26.90
C ASN A 826 15.46 31.65 -28.37
N GLN A 827 16.34 31.24 -29.30
CA GLN A 827 16.10 31.35 -30.74
C GLN A 827 16.76 30.23 -31.55
N VAL A 828 15.99 29.58 -32.41
CA VAL A 828 16.49 28.51 -33.30
C VAL A 828 16.12 28.77 -34.76
N LYS A 829 16.97 28.31 -35.67
CA LYS A 829 16.73 28.32 -37.12
C LYS A 829 16.34 26.93 -37.58
N ILE A 830 15.13 26.80 -38.07
CA ILE A 830 14.55 25.54 -38.53
C ILE A 830 14.61 25.54 -40.05
N THR A 831 15.20 24.51 -40.65
CA THR A 831 15.32 24.36 -42.11
C THR A 831 14.59 23.10 -42.55
N ALA A 832 13.62 23.25 -43.44
CA ALA A 832 12.82 22.13 -43.96
C ALA A 832 13.66 21.21 -44.86
N LYS A 833 13.48 19.89 -44.71
CA LYS A 833 14.15 18.82 -45.48
C LYS A 833 13.10 17.76 -45.84
N ARG A 834 13.14 17.19 -47.04
CA ARG A 834 12.19 16.13 -47.45
C ARG A 834 12.85 15.13 -48.39
N ASN A 835 12.80 13.84 -48.08
CA ASN A 835 13.34 12.75 -48.93
C ASN A 835 14.73 13.05 -49.53
N ALA A 836 15.60 13.70 -48.76
CA ALA A 836 16.92 14.19 -49.17
C ALA A 836 16.95 15.24 -50.33
N ASN A 837 15.81 15.82 -50.72
CA ASN A 837 15.73 16.87 -51.73
C ASN A 837 16.10 18.26 -51.17
N THR A 838 16.94 18.97 -51.92
CA THR A 838 17.35 20.35 -51.62
C THR A 838 16.43 21.34 -52.35
N TYR A 839 15.62 22.07 -51.59
CA TYR A 839 14.85 23.19 -52.13
C TYR A 839 15.77 24.34 -52.55
N THR A 840 15.47 25.01 -53.67
CA THR A 840 16.23 26.14 -54.23
C THR A 840 15.43 27.44 -54.32
N ALA A 841 14.11 27.41 -54.09
CA ALA A 841 13.24 28.59 -53.93
C ALA A 841 11.92 28.23 -53.23
N GLY A 842 11.15 29.26 -52.80
CA GLY A 842 9.76 29.16 -52.31
C GLY A 842 9.56 29.47 -50.83
N SER A 843 8.30 29.35 -50.35
CA SER A 843 7.88 29.64 -48.96
C SER A 843 6.65 28.83 -48.51
N PHE A 844 6.41 28.71 -47.20
CA PHE A 844 5.18 28.16 -46.61
C PHE A 844 4.99 28.61 -45.14
N ASP A 845 3.74 28.58 -44.65
CA ASP A 845 3.41 28.91 -43.25
C ASP A 845 3.24 27.63 -42.40
N ALA A 846 3.56 27.69 -41.11
CA ALA A 846 3.53 26.54 -40.20
C ALA A 846 3.38 26.89 -38.71
N PHE A 847 2.79 25.94 -37.96
CA PHE A 847 2.93 25.88 -36.51
C PHE A 847 4.16 25.07 -36.13
N VAL A 848 4.92 25.58 -35.17
CA VAL A 848 6.07 24.93 -34.57
C VAL A 848 5.74 24.62 -33.12
N TYR A 849 5.68 23.34 -32.79
CA TYR A 849 5.60 22.87 -31.41
C TYR A 849 7.02 22.73 -30.88
N ALA A 850 7.44 23.70 -30.07
CA ALA A 850 8.79 23.80 -29.54
C ALA A 850 8.77 23.56 -28.03
N THR A 851 9.66 22.69 -27.54
CA THR A 851 9.87 22.53 -26.10
C THR A 851 10.55 23.78 -25.53
N CYS A 852 9.95 24.38 -24.49
CA CYS A 852 10.41 25.61 -23.84
C CYS A 852 10.62 25.44 -22.32
N ASP A 853 11.68 26.05 -21.80
CA ASP A 853 12.03 26.10 -20.37
C ASP A 853 11.36 27.27 -19.61
N HIS A 854 10.66 27.03 -18.49
CA HIS A 854 9.94 28.05 -17.68
C HIS A 854 10.47 28.19 -16.25
N PRO A 855 10.70 29.41 -15.71
CA PRO A 855 11.20 29.61 -14.35
C PRO A 855 10.12 29.48 -13.25
N GLY A 856 10.47 28.97 -12.07
CA GLY A 856 9.58 28.79 -10.90
C GLY A 856 9.26 30.06 -10.06
N LYS A 857 8.34 29.94 -9.07
CA LYS A 857 7.88 31.04 -8.17
C LYS A 857 8.90 31.38 -7.07
N ALA A 858 8.74 32.53 -6.39
CA ALA A 858 9.60 32.98 -5.28
C ALA A 858 8.95 32.82 -3.89
N HIS A 859 9.76 32.84 -2.83
CA HIS A 859 9.29 32.72 -1.44
C HIS A 859 8.70 34.05 -0.88
N LYS A 860 7.83 33.96 0.14
CA LYS A 860 7.28 35.11 0.88
C LYS A 860 8.26 35.66 1.90
N ILE A 861 8.15 36.93 2.33
CA ILE A 861 8.97 37.50 3.41
C ILE A 861 8.15 37.58 4.72
N LYS A 862 8.72 37.13 5.84
CA LYS A 862 8.14 37.07 7.19
C LYS A 862 9.02 37.80 8.22
N THR A 863 8.40 38.49 9.17
CA THR A 863 9.06 39.35 10.18
C THR A 863 8.45 39.16 11.57
N ARG A 864 9.29 38.85 12.58
CA ARG A 864 8.88 38.63 13.98
C ARG A 864 8.46 39.93 14.67
N ILE A 865 7.36 39.86 15.41
CA ILE A 865 6.83 40.92 16.26
C ILE A 865 6.72 40.39 17.70
N ASN A 866 7.39 41.05 18.64
CA ASN A 866 7.34 40.72 20.06
C ASN A 866 6.33 41.61 20.80
N ALA A 867 5.59 41.03 21.73
CA ALA A 867 4.66 41.75 22.59
C ALA A 867 5.41 42.77 23.45
N THR A 868 4.96 44.01 23.40
CA THR A 868 5.56 45.09 24.19
C THR A 868 5.02 45.05 25.63
N ALA A 869 5.89 45.16 26.62
CA ALA A 869 5.48 45.26 28.03
C ALA A 869 4.70 46.57 28.26
N ILE A 870 3.59 46.51 28.98
CA ILE A 870 2.76 47.70 29.23
C ILE A 870 3.31 48.44 30.44
N THR A 871 4.07 49.49 30.17
CA THR A 871 4.76 50.34 31.13
C THR A 871 4.00 51.62 31.46
N GLN A 872 3.02 52.04 30.66
CA GLN A 872 2.18 53.20 30.94
C GLN A 872 0.72 53.02 30.50
N ALA A 873 -0.16 53.64 31.27
CA ALA A 873 -1.60 53.70 31.05
C ALA A 873 -2.01 54.18 29.64
N SER A 874 -1.20 55.05 29.03
CA SER A 874 -1.40 55.63 27.69
C SER A 874 -1.07 54.69 26.53
N GLU A 875 -0.36 53.59 26.79
CA GLU A 875 0.02 52.60 25.76
C GLU A 875 -1.20 51.76 25.33
N ILE A 876 -2.29 51.80 26.10
CA ILE A 876 -3.60 51.26 25.73
C ILE A 876 -4.63 52.39 25.76
N ASN A 877 -4.63 53.22 24.73
CA ASN A 877 -5.49 54.42 24.66
C ASN A 877 -6.96 54.14 24.22
N THR A 878 -7.34 52.91 23.86
CA THR A 878 -8.67 52.57 23.30
C THR A 878 -9.19 51.17 23.69
N SER A 879 -9.46 50.91 24.97
CA SER A 879 -9.79 49.57 25.52
C SER A 879 -11.11 48.95 25.07
N ALA A 880 -12.05 49.71 24.51
CA ALA A 880 -13.38 49.20 24.15
C ALA A 880 -13.45 48.51 22.76
N LYS A 881 -12.30 48.18 22.14
CA LYS A 881 -12.22 47.75 20.74
C LYS A 881 -11.47 46.41 20.54
N LEU A 882 -12.07 45.47 19.79
CA LEU A 882 -11.59 44.09 19.52
C LEU A 882 -10.84 43.94 18.17
N LEU A 883 -10.09 42.85 17.99
CA LEU A 883 -9.27 42.51 16.80
C LEU A 883 -9.99 41.59 15.77
N ASP A 884 -11.30 41.72 15.58
CA ASP A 884 -12.08 40.79 14.73
C ASP A 884 -12.24 41.23 13.25
N GLY A 885 -11.50 42.25 12.79
CA GLY A 885 -11.44 42.69 11.38
C GLY A 885 -11.46 44.22 11.19
N ALA A 886 -10.82 44.75 10.14
CA ALA A 886 -10.70 46.19 9.89
C ALA A 886 -11.94 46.80 9.19
N GLY A 887 -12.64 47.76 9.82
CA GLY A 887 -13.74 48.48 9.15
C GLY A 887 -14.45 49.62 9.89
N SER A 888 -14.52 50.79 9.22
CA SER A 888 -15.33 52.03 9.42
C SER A 888 -15.29 52.82 10.75
N GLY A 889 -14.90 52.22 11.88
CA GLY A 889 -14.66 52.96 13.12
C GLY A 889 -15.88 53.23 14.02
N THR A 890 -17.08 52.82 13.63
CA THR A 890 -18.27 52.82 14.51
C THR A 890 -18.46 51.46 15.16
N GLY A 891 -18.74 51.39 16.48
CA GLY A 891 -19.01 50.13 17.21
C GLY A 891 -17.82 49.61 18.05
N THR A 892 -17.75 48.30 18.32
CA THR A 892 -16.73 47.63 19.15
C THR A 892 -15.47 47.19 18.40
N ASN A 893 -15.32 47.53 17.12
CA ASN A 893 -14.20 47.04 16.29
C ASN A 893 -13.12 48.12 16.11
N CYS A 894 -11.86 47.69 15.96
CA CYS A 894 -10.73 48.59 15.72
C CYS A 894 -10.80 49.23 14.31
N THR A 895 -10.42 50.52 14.19
CA THR A 895 -10.05 51.10 12.89
C THR A 895 -8.73 50.49 12.38
N ALA A 896 -8.44 50.58 11.07
CA ALA A 896 -7.18 50.04 10.52
C ALA A 896 -5.93 50.58 11.23
N ALA A 897 -5.91 51.87 11.60
CA ALA A 897 -4.81 52.47 12.36
C ALA A 897 -4.70 51.87 13.78
N GLN A 898 -5.84 51.61 14.44
CA GLN A 898 -5.88 51.00 15.77
C GLN A 898 -5.49 49.52 15.74
N LEU A 899 -5.94 48.79 14.72
CA LEU A 899 -5.59 47.38 14.47
C LEU A 899 -4.09 47.25 14.23
N ASN A 900 -3.54 48.03 13.31
CA ASN A 900 -2.10 48.03 13.02
C ASN A 900 -1.29 48.39 14.26
N ASN A 901 -1.73 49.35 15.07
CA ASN A 901 -1.04 49.70 16.31
C ASN A 901 -1.09 48.56 17.35
N ARG A 902 -2.23 47.87 17.50
CA ARG A 902 -2.34 46.71 18.41
C ARG A 902 -1.49 45.52 17.98
N LEU A 903 -1.53 45.19 16.70
CA LEU A 903 -0.71 44.14 16.11
C LEU A 903 0.78 44.49 16.12
N SER A 904 1.14 45.77 16.02
CA SER A 904 2.54 46.21 16.19
C SER A 904 3.04 46.04 17.62
N ASN A 905 2.13 46.08 18.61
CA ASN A 905 2.48 45.90 20.02
C ASN A 905 2.26 44.47 20.54
N GLY A 906 1.73 43.55 19.71
CA GLY A 906 1.45 42.16 20.09
C GLY A 906 0.35 42.01 21.15
N HIS A 907 -0.69 42.86 21.09
CA HIS A 907 -1.75 42.92 22.12
C HIS A 907 -3.13 42.62 21.55
N SER A 908 -3.91 41.82 22.27
CA SER A 908 -5.34 41.61 22.04
C SER A 908 -6.13 41.86 23.33
N ILE A 909 -7.26 42.55 23.22
CA ILE A 909 -8.18 42.75 24.34
C ILE A 909 -9.46 42.02 23.98
N VAL A 910 -9.97 41.20 24.90
CA VAL A 910 -11.18 40.42 24.69
C VAL A 910 -12.08 40.52 25.92
N ALA A 911 -13.39 40.56 25.68
CA ALA A 911 -14.38 40.47 26.75
C ALA A 911 -14.25 39.14 27.49
N SER A 912 -14.85 39.02 28.69
CA SER A 912 -14.86 37.73 29.39
C SER A 912 -15.46 36.62 28.51
N PHE A 913 -14.82 35.45 28.52
CA PHE A 913 -15.21 34.29 27.71
C PHE A 913 -15.01 32.99 28.51
N THR A 914 -15.79 31.96 28.18
CA THR A 914 -15.84 30.69 28.93
C THR A 914 -15.38 29.47 28.11
N GLY A 915 -14.69 29.68 26.99
CA GLY A 915 -14.27 28.62 26.05
C GLY A 915 -12.95 28.93 25.33
N THR A 916 -12.87 28.61 24.03
CA THR A 916 -11.71 28.94 23.18
C THR A 916 -11.87 30.34 22.59
N GLN A 917 -10.84 31.16 22.73
CA GLN A 917 -10.77 32.49 22.14
C GLN A 917 -9.62 32.52 21.13
N SER A 918 -9.95 32.83 19.88
CA SER A 918 -8.93 33.08 18.85
C SER A 918 -8.23 34.41 19.11
N LEU A 919 -6.94 34.45 18.80
CA LEU A 919 -6.11 35.66 18.84
C LEU A 919 -6.21 36.47 17.53
N GLY A 920 -6.92 35.94 16.53
CA GLY A 920 -7.15 36.62 15.23
C GLY A 920 -5.88 36.80 14.39
N THR A 921 -4.82 36.05 14.71
CA THR A 921 -3.49 36.18 14.09
C THR A 921 -2.93 34.77 13.86
N ALA A 922 -2.42 34.48 12.66
CA ALA A 922 -1.71 33.25 12.34
C ALA A 922 -0.23 33.34 12.75
N ASP A 923 0.47 32.21 12.77
CA ASP A 923 1.94 32.17 13.00
C ASP A 923 2.33 32.82 14.34
N THR A 924 1.54 32.53 15.38
CA THR A 924 1.77 33.04 16.75
C THR A 924 2.72 32.09 17.46
N ILE A 925 3.82 32.63 17.98
CA ILE A 925 4.91 31.87 18.59
C ILE A 925 4.54 31.48 20.02
N ARG A 926 3.99 32.43 20.79
CA ARG A 926 3.61 32.21 22.19
C ARG A 926 2.65 33.27 22.71
N VAL A 927 1.88 32.89 23.73
CA VAL A 927 1.18 33.84 24.61
C VAL A 927 2.06 34.15 25.81
N THR A 928 2.38 35.42 26.00
CA THR A 928 3.24 35.86 27.09
C THR A 928 2.46 36.09 28.37
N ASN A 929 1.27 36.72 28.32
CA ASN A 929 0.42 36.92 29.49
C ASN A 929 -1.07 37.00 29.14
N VAL A 930 -1.92 36.56 30.07
CA VAL A 930 -3.36 36.82 30.13
C VAL A 930 -3.66 37.51 31.47
N ILE A 931 -4.08 38.77 31.40
CA ILE A 931 -4.24 39.64 32.57
C ILE A 931 -5.69 40.12 32.69
N GLU A 932 -6.27 39.94 33.87
CA GLU A 932 -7.64 40.36 34.19
C GLU A 932 -7.68 41.80 34.75
N GLY A 933 -8.64 42.62 34.29
CA GLY A 933 -8.82 44.01 34.75
C GLY A 933 -9.31 44.14 36.20
N GLY A 934 -8.90 45.22 36.88
CA GLY A 934 -9.13 45.44 38.32
C GLY A 934 -10.11 46.59 38.63
N ILE A 935 -11.18 46.26 39.37
CA ILE A 935 -12.21 47.11 40.03
C ILE A 935 -13.46 47.50 39.20
N ALA A 936 -14.62 47.08 39.73
CA ALA A 936 -15.95 47.58 39.37
C ALA A 936 -16.20 48.98 39.96
N GLY A 937 -16.65 49.94 39.13
CA GLY A 937 -17.11 51.26 39.59
C GLY A 937 -16.15 52.45 39.39
N ALA A 938 -15.04 52.28 38.66
CA ALA A 938 -14.21 53.43 38.24
C ALA A 938 -14.91 54.25 37.13
N THR A 939 -15.28 55.50 37.41
CA THR A 939 -15.98 56.42 36.49
C THR A 939 -15.04 57.16 35.52
N GLY A 940 -14.02 56.47 34.97
CA GLY A 940 -13.08 57.01 33.98
C GLY A 940 -12.95 56.11 32.74
N THR A 941 -12.90 56.70 31.55
CA THR A 941 -13.05 56.04 30.23
C THR A 941 -11.76 55.51 29.60
N THR A 942 -10.65 55.50 30.32
CA THR A 942 -9.35 55.08 29.79
C THR A 942 -8.90 53.75 30.38
N ALA A 943 -8.40 52.84 29.52
CA ALA A 943 -7.85 51.52 29.89
C ALA A 943 -6.79 51.61 31.00
N ALA A 944 -6.06 52.72 30.99
CA ALA A 944 -5.21 53.25 32.05
C ALA A 944 -5.72 52.99 33.47
N THR A 945 -7.03 53.13 33.65
CA THR A 945 -7.69 53.07 34.95
C THR A 945 -8.23 51.67 35.22
N LEU A 946 -8.69 50.94 34.19
CA LEU A 946 -9.19 49.55 34.29
C LEU A 946 -8.06 48.51 34.48
N PHE A 947 -6.90 48.78 33.90
CA PHE A 947 -5.74 47.90 33.88
C PHE A 947 -4.55 48.53 34.63
N ALA A 948 -4.79 49.53 35.48
CA ALA A 948 -3.77 50.17 36.32
C ALA A 948 -2.98 49.14 37.17
N GLY A 949 -3.63 48.04 37.55
CA GLY A 949 -3.00 46.94 38.29
C GLY A 949 -2.05 46.06 37.47
N VAL A 950 -1.97 46.22 36.14
CA VAL A 950 -1.06 45.45 35.25
C VAL A 950 0.40 45.63 35.66
N GLN A 951 0.77 46.82 36.17
CA GLN A 951 2.13 47.05 36.68
C GLN A 951 2.51 46.16 37.85
N ASN A 952 1.52 45.73 38.65
CA ASN A 952 1.75 44.86 39.79
C ASN A 952 1.74 43.36 39.42
N ALA A 953 1.41 43.02 38.16
CA ALA A 953 1.39 41.65 37.64
C ALA A 953 2.69 41.28 36.91
N VAL A 954 3.32 42.25 36.24
CA VAL A 954 4.58 42.06 35.49
C VAL A 954 5.76 42.18 36.46
N GLY A 955 6.46 41.06 36.71
CA GLY A 955 7.65 41.02 37.59
C GLY A 955 7.37 40.77 39.08
N ASN A 956 6.11 40.54 39.46
CA ASN A 956 5.72 40.21 40.84
C ASN A 956 5.67 38.69 41.05
N THR A 957 6.47 38.17 41.98
CA THR A 957 6.52 36.74 42.36
C THR A 957 5.19 36.22 42.92
N ALA A 958 4.24 37.09 43.30
CA ALA A 958 2.91 36.72 43.79
C ALA A 958 1.82 36.64 42.69
N HIS A 959 2.12 36.96 41.42
CA HIS A 959 1.23 36.81 40.25
C HIS A 959 -0.19 37.40 40.40
N VAL A 960 -0.33 38.55 41.07
CA VAL A 960 -1.65 39.15 41.33
C VAL A 960 -2.33 39.53 40.00
N ASN A 961 -3.54 39.01 39.76
CA ASN A 961 -4.40 39.19 38.56
C ASN A 961 -3.87 38.63 37.22
N ASN A 962 -2.72 37.93 37.22
CA ASN A 962 -2.27 37.16 36.07
C ASN A 962 -2.94 35.78 36.10
N ILE A 963 -3.77 35.50 35.10
CA ILE A 963 -4.56 34.26 35.02
C ILE A 963 -4.10 33.36 33.86
N THR A 964 -2.90 33.59 33.30
CA THR A 964 -2.34 32.84 32.16
C THR A 964 -2.35 31.33 32.39
N SER A 965 -2.01 30.88 33.60
CA SER A 965 -1.94 29.44 33.94
C SER A 965 -3.27 28.69 33.81
N ARG A 966 -4.40 29.41 33.83
CA ARG A 966 -5.76 28.85 33.63
C ARG A 966 -6.03 28.44 32.18
N TYR A 967 -5.18 28.82 31.22
CA TYR A 967 -5.39 28.59 29.80
C TYR A 967 -4.33 27.66 29.20
N SER A 968 -4.70 26.92 28.16
CA SER A 968 -3.76 26.22 27.28
C SER A 968 -3.65 26.98 25.95
N PHE A 969 -2.43 27.05 25.42
CA PHE A 969 -2.12 27.73 24.16
C PHE A 969 -2.03 26.72 23.02
N ASN A 970 -2.60 27.09 21.88
CA ASN A 970 -2.43 26.41 20.59
C ASN A 970 -1.99 27.49 19.59
N ASP A 971 -0.80 27.33 19.02
CA ASP A 971 -0.19 28.26 18.06
C ASP A 971 -0.88 28.27 16.69
N GLY A 972 -1.76 27.30 16.42
CA GLY A 972 -2.47 27.16 15.16
C GLY A 972 -1.58 26.65 14.03
N GLN A 973 -0.33 26.24 14.31
CA GLN A 973 0.59 25.74 13.30
C GLN A 973 0.35 24.24 13.06
N LYS A 974 0.20 23.86 11.79
CA LYS A 974 0.11 22.46 11.36
C LYS A 974 1.12 22.23 10.23
N ASP A 975 1.60 21.01 10.08
CA ASP A 975 2.65 20.62 9.11
C ASP A 975 2.36 21.07 7.66
N ASN A 976 1.10 21.34 7.31
CA ASN A 976 0.64 21.63 5.96
C ASN A 976 0.04 23.05 5.77
N PHE A 977 -0.30 23.78 6.85
CA PHE A 977 -0.81 25.16 6.78
C PHE A 977 -0.80 25.88 8.13
N TYR A 978 -0.75 27.22 8.10
CA TYR A 978 -0.87 28.07 9.28
C TYR A 978 -2.33 28.49 9.49
N ASP A 979 -2.89 28.21 10.66
CA ASP A 979 -4.21 28.68 11.10
C ASP A 979 -4.07 29.77 12.17
N HIS A 980 -5.17 30.39 12.58
CA HIS A 980 -5.16 31.35 13.67
C HIS A 980 -4.88 30.70 15.03
N ALA A 981 -3.99 31.32 15.79
CA ALA A 981 -3.71 30.88 17.16
C ALA A 981 -4.89 31.11 18.10
N SER A 982 -4.94 30.34 19.18
CA SER A 982 -6.02 30.42 20.17
C SER A 982 -5.57 30.07 21.59
N ILE A 983 -6.35 30.53 22.56
CA ILE A 983 -6.25 30.12 23.96
C ILE A 983 -7.56 29.51 24.42
N THR A 984 -7.48 28.44 25.23
CA THR A 984 -8.66 27.74 25.75
C THR A 984 -8.62 27.64 27.26
N LEU A 985 -9.73 27.98 27.94
CA LEU A 985 -9.83 27.87 29.39
C LEU A 985 -9.80 26.39 29.81
N LYS A 986 -8.86 26.01 30.71
CA LYS A 986 -8.72 24.64 31.22
C LYS A 986 -9.94 24.24 32.07
N ALA A 987 -10.32 22.96 32.02
CA ALA A 987 -11.47 22.44 32.75
C ALA A 987 -11.39 22.68 34.27
N GLY A 988 -12.51 23.09 34.88
CA GLY A 988 -12.64 23.35 36.32
C GLY A 988 -12.15 24.74 36.79
N GLN A 989 -11.56 25.55 35.89
CA GLN A 989 -11.16 26.92 36.20
C GLN A 989 -12.35 27.88 36.07
N SER A 990 -12.46 28.86 36.98
CA SER A 990 -13.51 29.89 36.89
C SER A 990 -13.21 30.88 35.77
N PRO A 991 -14.20 31.24 34.94
CA PRO A 991 -14.02 32.23 33.89
C PRO A 991 -13.72 33.61 34.48
N PRO A 992 -13.06 34.50 33.72
CA PRO A 992 -12.72 35.84 34.21
C PRO A 992 -14.00 36.64 34.47
N ALA A 993 -14.06 37.37 35.57
CA ALA A 993 -15.19 38.22 35.92
C ALA A 993 -15.19 39.54 35.12
N ASN A 994 -14.03 39.95 34.59
CA ASN A 994 -13.84 41.20 33.85
C ASN A 994 -13.18 40.95 32.47
N THR A 995 -13.07 42.02 31.66
CA THR A 995 -12.32 42.02 30.40
C THR A 995 -10.86 41.63 30.63
N VAL A 996 -10.29 40.89 29.68
CA VAL A 996 -8.92 40.40 29.75
C VAL A 996 -8.08 40.96 28.61
N LEU A 997 -6.82 41.22 28.94
CA LEU A 997 -5.78 41.58 27.99
C LEU A 997 -4.89 40.37 27.78
N VAL A 998 -4.65 40.03 26.51
CA VAL A 998 -3.77 38.95 26.07
C VAL A 998 -2.60 39.58 25.31
N THR A 999 -1.38 39.21 25.69
CA THR A 999 -0.16 39.63 25.00
C THR A 999 0.52 38.42 24.37
N PHE A 1000 0.98 38.54 23.12
CA PHE A 1000 1.52 37.42 22.33
C PHE A 1000 2.55 37.88 21.28
N ASP A 1001 3.49 36.98 20.98
CA ASP A 1001 4.53 37.19 19.95
C ASP A 1001 4.13 36.42 18.68
N TYR A 1002 4.34 36.97 17.48
CA TYR A 1002 3.94 36.33 16.20
C TYR A 1002 4.78 36.81 14.99
N PHE A 1003 4.64 36.15 13.84
CA PHE A 1003 5.24 36.57 12.56
C PHE A 1003 4.25 37.24 11.61
N SER A 1004 4.62 38.42 11.09
CA SER A 1004 3.91 39.11 9.99
C SER A 1004 4.47 38.68 8.63
N HIS A 1005 3.68 38.74 7.53
CA HIS A 1005 4.11 38.28 6.19
C HIS A 1005 3.84 39.29 5.05
N SER A 1006 4.63 39.24 3.98
CA SER A 1006 4.55 40.12 2.79
C SER A 1006 3.31 39.89 1.93
N THR A 1007 2.95 40.87 1.10
CA THR A 1007 1.71 40.85 0.28
C THR A 1007 1.80 40.13 -1.07
N THR A 1008 2.99 39.76 -1.55
CA THR A 1008 3.20 39.07 -2.85
C THR A 1008 2.88 37.57 -2.78
N ASP A 1009 2.27 37.02 -3.84
CA ASP A 1009 1.97 35.59 -3.97
C ASP A 1009 3.26 34.77 -4.15
N GLY A 1010 3.48 33.81 -3.25
CA GLY A 1010 4.69 33.01 -3.17
C GLY A 1010 4.54 31.86 -2.17
N PHE A 1011 5.51 30.95 -2.15
CA PHE A 1011 5.55 29.87 -1.17
C PHE A 1011 6.18 30.34 0.14
N SER A 1012 5.86 29.68 1.25
CA SER A 1012 6.56 29.90 2.52
C SER A 1012 7.65 28.84 2.66
N SER A 1013 8.90 29.24 2.91
CA SER A 1013 10.02 28.35 3.22
C SER A 1013 10.82 28.89 4.40
N ALA A 1014 11.87 28.19 4.84
CA ALA A 1014 12.79 28.72 5.85
C ALA A 1014 13.34 30.11 5.46
N ASP A 1015 13.61 30.33 4.16
CA ASP A 1015 14.08 31.63 3.65
C ASP A 1015 13.04 32.74 3.76
N SER A 1016 11.78 32.37 4.00
CA SER A 1016 10.75 33.36 4.23
C SER A 1016 11.00 34.17 5.48
N TYR A 1017 11.68 33.64 6.48
CA TYR A 1017 11.85 34.31 7.76
C TYR A 1017 13.12 35.18 7.76
N THR A 1018 12.95 36.46 7.45
CA THR A 1018 14.08 37.39 7.34
C THR A 1018 14.51 37.91 8.71
N ASN A 1019 15.80 37.76 9.04
CA ASN A 1019 16.44 38.24 10.28
C ASN A 1019 15.86 37.64 11.58
N VAL A 1020 15.41 36.40 11.52
CA VAL A 1020 14.96 35.65 12.71
C VAL A 1020 15.73 34.35 12.74
N ASN A 1021 16.32 34.02 13.89
CA ASN A 1021 17.10 32.80 14.02
C ASN A 1021 16.20 31.59 13.78
N TYR A 1022 16.73 30.54 13.17
CA TYR A 1022 15.97 29.33 12.90
C TYR A 1022 15.35 28.70 14.16
N GLU A 1023 16.05 28.80 15.29
CA GLU A 1023 15.59 28.35 16.61
C GLU A 1023 14.38 29.14 17.16
N ASP A 1024 14.10 30.30 16.57
CA ASP A 1024 13.06 31.25 16.97
C ASP A 1024 11.86 31.28 15.99
N ILE A 1025 11.94 30.53 14.89
CA ILE A 1025 10.87 30.27 13.91
C ILE A 1025 10.09 29.05 14.38
#